data_AF-A0A534SHS4-F1
#
_entry.id   AF-A0A534SHS4-F1
#
_cell.length_a   1.000
_cell.length_b   1.000
_cell.length_c   1.000
_cell.angle_alpha   90.00
_cell.angle_beta   90.00
_cell.angle_gamma   90.00
#
_symmetry.space_group_name_H-M   'P 1'
#
loop_
_entity.id
_entity.type
_entity.pdbx_description
1 polymer ?
#
loop_
_entity_poly.entity_id
_entity_poly.type
_entity_poly.pdbx_seq_one_letter_code
_entity_poly.pdbx_strand_id
1 'polypeptide(L)'
;MKTVAACLLLTAVGLVAPAARGGATCTWATVPGARWTLASEGGVAWLVTPCGERFYSIGINGLDGGAPRRRAGGRIYYHWPTFFPDFASWLGTTRARVVGWGFNTAGAGSLPPRLLRLPVIPNLDLGLTARFHWVDPFDPAAERRLRAWARRLVAPYRGDPYRIGYFTDNEVGWWSGALFDYYAKQRETNRTKQRLVALLREHYADDWDRFSRDFVPPDGVGSFDGLLKRRGRPRLRPGGAGIQVIRRWTGVVAERYYRLIHEALRAADPDALIFGDRLPIYYDPVAVRAMAPWVDAIATNYNVESPDGWVARYYFDGLRQLTGGKPVLVSEWFFAADENRSGNRNNGHLMTVGTQAERARGAAAAAERFARQPTVVGTHWFQYYDDPKGGREDGEDYDFGLVDIDDRPYEQLVEALARTNVRLAAIHRESADADRTPPGGAWAIPRADIDPGDRSLGEWPKEAALVPGLATPGAEVPFGEFFLAWSRAGLSLALIAMDYYDPNLLAYGETFPREEALRVDWGVDAGAGPRRFSLSIIPPKVFPKQSAPLMRAELCRHERGRCDPIPAAVATYFGSDQPRITVEAVLPWRALGVDGAPRKPLRMQLAATAFHRSRWMSWNGAPPEAAMRESAGWREVPLARLAD
;
A
#
# COMPACT_ATOMS: atom_id res chain seq x y z
N MET A 1 2.09 66.79 13.57
CA MET A 1 1.35 66.21 14.71
C MET A 1 0.93 64.79 14.35
N LYS A 2 1.31 63.82 15.21
CA LYS A 2 0.85 62.40 15.29
C LYS A 2 1.30 61.50 14.12
N THR A 3 2.44 60.82 14.15
CA THR A 3 2.80 59.58 14.90
C THR A 3 1.68 58.54 14.99
N VAL A 4 1.82 57.44 14.24
CA VAL A 4 1.36 56.09 14.62
C VAL A 4 2.47 55.11 14.19
N ALA A 5 3.00 54.39 15.19
CA ALA A 5 4.08 53.43 15.09
C ALA A 5 3.55 52.06 14.66
N ALA A 6 4.29 51.38 13.78
CA ALA A 6 4.09 49.99 13.43
C ALA A 6 4.90 49.09 14.39
N CYS A 7 4.22 48.20 15.12
CA CYS A 7 4.86 47.15 15.91
C CYS A 7 5.40 46.05 14.97
N LEU A 8 6.73 45.96 14.86
CA LEU A 8 7.42 44.73 14.44
C LEU A 8 7.47 43.76 15.62
N LEU A 9 6.79 42.63 15.52
CA LEU A 9 6.99 41.47 16.38
C LEU A 9 8.18 40.67 15.84
N LEU A 10 9.34 40.85 16.46
CA LEU A 10 10.50 39.96 16.35
C LEU A 10 10.19 38.65 17.09
N THR A 11 9.87 37.59 16.36
CA THR A 11 9.90 36.23 16.90
C THR A 11 11.36 35.76 16.94
N ALA A 12 11.88 35.65 18.16
CA ALA A 12 13.20 35.07 18.42
C ALA A 12 13.21 33.59 18.03
N VAL A 13 13.92 33.25 16.95
CA VAL A 13 14.30 31.87 16.64
C VAL A 13 15.40 31.49 17.62
N GLY A 14 15.07 30.59 18.56
CA GLY A 14 16.05 29.97 19.44
C GLY A 14 16.99 29.07 18.62
N LEU A 15 18.16 29.61 18.27
CA LEU A 15 19.31 28.82 17.84
C LEU A 15 19.81 28.00 19.04
N VAL A 16 19.41 26.73 19.11
CA VAL A 16 20.11 25.75 19.92
C VAL A 16 21.45 25.47 19.23
N ALA A 17 22.50 26.15 19.66
CA ALA A 17 23.87 25.82 19.28
C ALA A 17 24.22 24.45 19.87
N PRO A 18 24.82 23.51 19.09
CA PRO A 18 25.37 22.31 19.67
C PRO A 18 26.60 22.69 20.50
N ALA A 19 26.67 22.17 21.73
CA ALA A 19 27.88 22.22 22.53
C ALA A 19 29.04 21.60 21.73
N ALA A 20 30.07 22.40 21.48
CA ALA A 20 31.26 22.00 20.75
C ALA A 20 31.99 20.86 21.46
N ARG A 21 31.99 19.66 20.85
CA ARG A 21 33.04 18.65 21.06
C ARG A 21 34.00 18.75 19.87
N GLY A 22 35.25 19.10 20.15
CA GLY A 22 36.31 19.33 19.17
C GLY A 22 36.80 18.08 18.45
N GLY A 23 35.99 17.54 17.55
CA GLY A 23 36.40 16.68 16.45
C GLY A 23 35.98 17.34 15.13
N ALA A 24 36.75 17.16 14.05
CA ALA A 24 36.34 17.64 12.73
C ALA A 24 34.93 17.13 12.41
N THR A 25 33.99 18.02 12.07
CA THR A 25 32.63 17.66 11.70
C THR A 25 32.66 16.70 10.51
N CYS A 26 32.18 15.47 10.69
CA CYS A 26 32.12 14.48 9.62
C CYS A 26 31.30 15.05 8.46
N THR A 27 31.86 15.05 7.25
CA THR A 27 31.12 15.41 6.03
C THR A 27 31.08 14.20 5.12
N TRP A 28 29.97 13.97 4.43
CA TRP A 28 29.84 12.80 3.56
C TRP A 28 30.84 12.83 2.40
N ALA A 29 31.39 13.99 2.04
CA ALA A 29 32.46 14.10 1.06
C ALA A 29 33.81 13.54 1.56
N THR A 30 33.99 13.41 2.88
CA THR A 30 35.28 13.06 3.51
C THR A 30 35.19 11.82 4.42
N VAL A 31 34.01 11.23 4.55
CA VAL A 31 33.81 10.04 5.38
C VAL A 31 34.60 8.85 4.81
N PRO A 32 35.31 8.05 5.64
CA PRO A 32 36.15 6.95 5.16
C PRO A 32 35.40 5.81 4.45
N GLY A 33 34.08 5.73 4.62
CA GLY A 33 33.25 4.66 4.05
C GLY A 33 31.86 5.14 3.65
N ALA A 34 31.24 4.45 2.69
CA ALA A 34 29.95 4.82 2.11
C ALA A 34 28.74 4.11 2.76
N ARG A 35 28.95 3.42 3.87
CA ARG A 35 27.96 2.50 4.43
C ARG A 35 26.89 3.24 5.20
N TRP A 36 25.65 3.08 4.76
CA TRP A 36 24.46 3.41 5.53
C TRP A 36 24.04 2.20 6.34
N THR A 37 23.45 2.44 7.51
CA THR A 37 22.95 1.36 8.37
C THR A 37 21.54 1.67 8.86
N LEU A 38 20.93 0.70 9.54
CA LEU A 38 19.64 0.83 10.19
C LEU A 38 19.87 0.67 11.70
N ALA A 39 19.18 1.48 12.50
CA ALA A 39 19.17 1.35 13.95
C ALA A 39 17.74 1.39 14.47
N SER A 40 17.50 0.79 15.64
CA SER A 40 16.25 0.98 16.38
C SER A 40 16.58 1.46 17.78
N GLU A 41 15.92 2.53 18.21
CA GLU A 41 16.13 3.13 19.51
C GLU A 41 14.79 3.52 20.12
N GLY A 42 14.52 3.09 21.35
CA GLY A 42 13.22 3.33 21.99
C GLY A 42 12.04 2.79 21.18
N GLY A 43 12.25 1.75 20.36
CA GLY A 43 11.21 1.20 19.48
C GLY A 43 11.01 1.95 18.15
N VAL A 44 11.76 3.01 17.88
CA VAL A 44 11.71 3.78 16.62
C VAL A 44 12.88 3.40 15.72
N ALA A 45 12.59 3.04 14.48
CA ALA A 45 13.59 2.70 13.46
C ALA A 45 14.18 3.95 12.80
N TRP A 46 15.45 3.91 12.42
CA TRP A 46 16.13 5.02 11.75
C TRP A 46 17.06 4.51 10.65
N LEU A 47 17.17 5.28 9.56
CA LEU A 47 18.38 5.23 8.75
C LEU A 47 19.50 5.91 9.54
N VAL A 48 20.72 5.41 9.38
CA VAL A 48 21.92 5.99 9.98
C VAL A 48 22.89 6.34 8.88
N THR A 49 23.27 7.62 8.82
CA THR A 49 24.21 8.15 7.83
C THR A 49 25.59 7.51 8.00
N PRO A 50 26.49 7.59 7.01
CA PRO A 50 27.88 7.16 7.16
C PRO A 50 28.62 7.87 8.31
N CYS A 51 28.14 9.04 8.75
CA CYS A 51 28.66 9.78 9.88
C CYS A 51 28.06 9.36 11.24
N GLY A 52 27.13 8.40 11.27
CA GLY A 52 26.50 7.90 12.49
C GLY A 52 25.27 8.70 12.95
N GLU A 53 24.74 9.60 12.11
CA GLU A 53 23.59 10.44 12.47
C GLU A 53 22.29 9.74 12.13
N ARG A 54 21.25 9.92 12.96
CA ARG A 54 19.89 9.48 12.65
C ARG A 54 19.34 10.28 11.47
N PHE A 55 18.74 9.58 10.52
CA PHE A 55 18.23 10.16 9.29
C PHE A 55 16.81 9.67 9.02
N TYR A 56 15.89 10.61 8.84
CA TYR A 56 14.55 10.35 8.32
C TYR A 56 14.55 10.80 6.85
N SER A 57 14.35 9.86 5.93
CA SER A 57 14.44 10.13 4.49
C SER A 57 13.16 10.80 3.98
N ILE A 58 13.27 12.03 3.49
CA ILE A 58 12.17 12.81 2.89
C ILE A 58 12.55 12.99 1.42
N GLY A 59 12.01 12.12 0.57
CA GLY A 59 12.48 11.95 -0.80
C GLY A 59 11.55 12.48 -1.89
N ILE A 60 12.09 12.61 -3.10
CA ILE A 60 11.33 12.87 -4.34
C ILE A 60 11.76 11.86 -5.40
N ASN A 61 10.79 11.24 -6.07
CA ASN A 61 11.01 10.42 -7.27
C ASN A 61 11.06 11.30 -8.53
N GLY A 62 11.80 10.86 -9.56
CA GLY A 62 11.82 11.53 -10.87
C GLY A 62 12.58 12.87 -10.90
N LEU A 63 13.66 13.03 -10.12
CA LEU A 63 14.53 14.21 -10.21
C LEU A 63 15.55 14.08 -11.37
N ASP A 64 15.08 14.13 -12.62
CA ASP A 64 15.89 13.85 -13.82
C ASP A 64 15.88 14.89 -14.96
N GLY A 65 15.01 15.90 -14.89
CA GLY A 65 14.91 16.96 -15.89
C GLY A 65 13.88 16.70 -16.99
N GLY A 66 13.19 15.57 -16.94
CA GLY A 66 12.08 15.23 -17.81
C GLY A 66 12.47 14.73 -19.19
N ALA A 67 11.51 14.84 -20.10
CA ALA A 67 11.60 14.24 -21.43
C ALA A 67 12.73 14.86 -22.26
N PRO A 68 13.28 14.15 -23.26
CA PRO A 68 14.30 14.70 -24.15
C PRO A 68 13.81 15.81 -25.08
N ARG A 69 12.48 15.99 -25.22
CA ARG A 69 11.86 17.06 -26.02
C ARG A 69 10.56 17.53 -25.37
N ARG A 70 10.26 18.83 -25.49
CA ARG A 70 9.02 19.45 -25.00
C ARG A 70 7.74 18.87 -25.64
N ARG A 71 7.76 18.60 -26.95
CA ARG A 71 6.59 18.09 -27.69
C ARG A 71 6.95 16.81 -28.41
N ALA A 72 6.20 15.73 -28.16
CA ALA A 72 6.36 14.45 -28.82
C ALA A 72 5.03 13.67 -28.80
N GLY A 73 4.68 12.99 -29.89
CA GLY A 73 3.50 12.12 -29.95
C GLY A 73 2.18 12.79 -29.54
N GLY A 74 1.98 14.05 -29.92
CA GLY A 74 0.77 14.83 -29.58
C GLY A 74 0.71 15.36 -28.14
N ARG A 75 1.72 15.09 -27.31
CA ARG A 75 1.78 15.46 -25.89
C ARG A 75 2.73 16.62 -25.63
N ILE A 76 2.62 17.25 -24.46
CA ILE A 76 3.52 18.31 -23.98
C ILE A 76 4.14 17.86 -22.66
N TYR A 77 5.46 17.67 -22.64
CA TYR A 77 6.22 17.15 -21.50
C TYR A 77 6.91 18.26 -20.71
N TYR A 78 7.18 18.02 -19.43
CA TYR A 78 8.24 18.74 -18.74
C TYR A 78 9.58 18.48 -19.45
N HIS A 79 10.30 19.56 -19.76
CA HIS A 79 11.57 19.51 -20.49
C HIS A 79 12.41 20.70 -20.04
N TRP A 80 13.34 20.44 -19.11
CA TRP A 80 14.13 21.49 -18.46
C TRP A 80 14.80 22.51 -19.40
N PRO A 81 15.31 22.15 -20.62
CA PRO A 81 15.93 23.12 -21.53
C PRO A 81 14.99 24.23 -22.02
N THR A 82 13.68 24.08 -21.80
CA THR A 82 12.69 25.12 -22.08
C THR A 82 12.86 26.32 -21.14
N PHE A 83 13.34 26.08 -19.92
CA PHE A 83 13.28 27.05 -18.81
C PHE A 83 14.65 27.51 -18.32
N PHE A 84 15.69 26.74 -18.62
CA PHE A 84 17.06 27.01 -18.15
C PHE A 84 18.04 27.02 -19.32
N PRO A 85 19.06 27.91 -19.27
CA PRO A 85 20.05 28.03 -20.35
C PRO A 85 20.95 26.79 -20.46
N ASP A 86 21.16 26.06 -19.36
CA ASP A 86 22.01 24.89 -19.29
C ASP A 86 21.60 23.97 -18.13
N PHE A 87 22.12 22.74 -18.16
CA PHE A 87 21.76 21.70 -17.20
C PHE A 87 22.23 22.01 -15.78
N ALA A 88 23.37 22.68 -15.61
CA ALA A 88 23.89 23.02 -14.29
C ALA A 88 23.02 24.08 -13.61
N SER A 89 22.50 25.04 -14.38
CA SER A 89 21.54 26.05 -13.92
C SER A 89 20.22 25.42 -13.47
N TRP A 90 19.67 24.48 -14.25
CA TRP A 90 18.49 23.69 -13.83
C TRP A 90 18.78 22.88 -12.57
N LEU A 91 19.87 22.11 -12.57
CA LEU A 91 20.22 21.22 -11.47
C LEU A 91 20.44 22.01 -10.17
N GLY A 92 21.14 23.14 -10.23
CA GLY A 92 21.36 24.03 -9.09
C GLY A 92 20.07 24.62 -8.54
N THR A 93 19.19 25.12 -9.42
CA THR A 93 17.90 25.71 -9.04
C THR A 93 16.96 24.67 -8.46
N THR A 94 16.79 23.54 -9.14
CA THR A 94 15.96 22.41 -8.70
C THR A 94 16.45 21.89 -7.36
N ARG A 95 17.78 21.69 -7.19
CA ARG A 95 18.34 21.28 -5.90
C ARG A 95 18.06 22.29 -4.79
N ALA A 96 18.21 23.59 -5.06
CA ALA A 96 17.92 24.62 -4.08
C ALA A 96 16.43 24.64 -3.67
N ARG A 97 15.51 24.45 -4.64
CA ARG A 97 14.07 24.32 -4.37
C ARG A 97 13.77 23.12 -3.47
N VAL A 98 14.22 21.91 -3.85
CA VAL A 98 13.87 20.69 -3.10
C VAL A 98 14.42 20.72 -1.68
N VAL A 99 15.66 21.21 -1.49
CA VAL A 99 16.25 21.39 -0.15
C VAL A 99 15.51 22.49 0.63
N GLY A 100 15.17 23.60 -0.03
CA GLY A 100 14.38 24.68 0.56
C GLY A 100 12.97 24.24 1.00
N TRP A 101 12.38 23.25 0.31
CA TRP A 101 11.12 22.61 0.68
C TRP A 101 11.29 21.47 1.70
N GLY A 102 12.48 21.30 2.28
CA GLY A 102 12.75 20.33 3.33
C GLY A 102 12.92 18.88 2.85
N PHE A 103 12.96 18.63 1.54
CA PHE A 103 13.35 17.32 1.01
C PHE A 103 14.86 17.14 1.14
N ASN A 104 15.28 15.93 1.46
CA ASN A 104 16.68 15.61 1.75
C ASN A 104 17.18 14.39 0.97
N THR A 105 16.34 13.67 0.22
CA THR A 105 16.69 12.44 -0.50
C THR A 105 16.15 12.46 -1.93
N ALA A 106 16.79 11.74 -2.85
CA ALA A 106 16.23 11.42 -4.16
C ALA A 106 15.90 9.92 -4.27
N GLY A 107 14.75 9.61 -4.84
CA GLY A 107 14.23 8.25 -4.97
C GLY A 107 14.38 7.68 -6.38
N ALA A 108 13.47 6.77 -6.74
CA ALA A 108 13.44 6.10 -8.02
C ALA A 108 13.33 7.10 -9.19
N GLY A 109 13.96 6.77 -10.33
CA GLY A 109 13.93 7.62 -11.53
C GLY A 109 14.72 8.93 -11.41
N SER A 110 15.53 9.12 -10.37
CA SER A 110 16.32 10.35 -10.17
C SER A 110 17.74 10.24 -10.73
N LEU A 111 18.38 11.39 -10.96
CA LEU A 111 19.80 11.46 -11.34
C LEU A 111 20.73 10.85 -10.27
N PRO A 112 21.93 10.38 -10.67
CA PRO A 112 22.86 9.77 -9.74
C PRO A 112 23.39 10.74 -8.67
N PRO A 113 23.79 10.24 -7.48
CA PRO A 113 24.24 11.06 -6.36
C PRO A 113 25.39 12.01 -6.70
N ARG A 114 26.31 11.60 -7.60
CA ARG A 114 27.43 12.45 -8.05
C ARG A 114 26.99 13.77 -8.70
N LEU A 115 25.81 13.78 -9.33
CA LEU A 115 25.21 14.98 -9.92
C LEU A 115 24.35 15.71 -8.89
N LEU A 116 23.38 15.02 -8.28
CA LEU A 116 22.43 15.64 -7.37
C LEU A 116 23.09 16.22 -6.11
N ARG A 117 24.16 15.59 -5.60
CA ARG A 117 24.72 15.86 -4.27
C ARG A 117 23.66 15.76 -3.16
N LEU A 118 22.75 14.80 -3.32
CA LEU A 118 21.74 14.39 -2.35
C LEU A 118 21.88 12.89 -2.13
N PRO A 119 21.53 12.36 -0.95
CA PRO A 119 21.43 10.92 -0.77
C PRO A 119 20.39 10.33 -1.73
N VAL A 120 20.68 9.15 -2.28
CA VAL A 120 19.86 8.51 -3.31
C VAL A 120 19.62 7.03 -3.00
N ILE A 121 18.41 6.57 -3.32
CA ILE A 121 18.06 5.14 -3.44
C ILE A 121 17.56 4.92 -4.88
N PRO A 122 18.42 4.48 -5.83
CA PRO A 122 17.98 4.26 -7.19
C PRO A 122 17.20 2.94 -7.30
N ASN A 123 16.28 2.90 -8.25
CA ASN A 123 15.67 1.66 -8.71
C ASN A 123 16.56 1.00 -9.78
N LEU A 124 16.89 -0.27 -9.58
CA LEU A 124 17.78 -0.99 -10.48
C LEU A 124 17.05 -1.72 -11.62
N ASP A 125 15.75 -2.01 -11.46
CA ASP A 125 15.00 -2.90 -12.36
C ASP A 125 15.75 -4.23 -12.62
N LEU A 126 16.39 -4.77 -11.58
CA LEU A 126 17.33 -5.88 -11.69
C LEU A 126 16.64 -7.17 -12.12
N GLY A 127 15.52 -7.53 -11.49
CA GLY A 127 14.77 -8.73 -11.83
C GLY A 127 14.15 -8.66 -13.22
N LEU A 128 13.63 -7.48 -13.58
CA LEU A 128 13.12 -7.21 -14.93
C LEU A 128 14.24 -7.35 -15.96
N THR A 129 15.35 -6.63 -15.79
CA THR A 129 16.48 -6.59 -16.71
C THR A 129 17.17 -7.96 -16.83
N ALA A 130 17.27 -8.71 -15.74
CA ALA A 130 17.83 -10.07 -15.73
C ALA A 130 16.87 -11.14 -16.26
N ARG A 131 15.65 -10.74 -16.68
CA ARG A 131 14.59 -11.62 -17.21
C ARG A 131 14.22 -12.71 -16.22
N PHE A 132 13.98 -12.33 -14.96
CA PHE A 132 13.47 -13.21 -13.91
C PHE A 132 11.94 -13.26 -13.96
N HIS A 133 11.30 -12.09 -13.86
CA HIS A 133 9.84 -11.95 -13.78
C HIS A 133 9.18 -12.46 -15.06
N TRP A 134 8.17 -13.31 -14.91
CA TRP A 134 7.36 -13.82 -16.03
C TRP A 134 8.18 -14.50 -17.16
N VAL A 135 9.31 -15.15 -16.82
CA VAL A 135 10.12 -15.93 -17.77
C VAL A 135 10.29 -17.38 -17.30
N ASP A 136 11.38 -17.67 -16.58
CA ASP A 136 11.63 -18.98 -15.98
C ASP A 136 12.54 -18.81 -14.73
N PRO A 137 12.00 -18.38 -13.58
CA PRO A 137 12.70 -18.23 -12.30
C PRO A 137 13.58 -19.41 -11.86
N PHE A 138 13.21 -20.63 -12.26
CA PHE A 138 13.92 -21.86 -11.90
C PHE A 138 14.88 -22.35 -13.01
N ASP A 139 15.04 -21.58 -14.09
CA ASP A 139 16.08 -21.84 -15.08
C ASP A 139 17.48 -21.72 -14.43
N PRO A 140 18.38 -22.71 -14.60
CA PRO A 140 19.70 -22.68 -13.98
C PRO A 140 20.57 -21.47 -14.35
N ALA A 141 20.32 -20.81 -15.49
CA ALA A 141 21.07 -19.63 -15.89
C ALA A 141 20.53 -18.33 -15.26
N ALA A 142 19.38 -18.35 -14.56
CA ALA A 142 18.80 -17.17 -13.91
C ALA A 142 19.78 -16.51 -12.92
N GLU A 143 20.45 -17.31 -12.09
CA GLU A 143 21.42 -16.81 -11.11
C GLU A 143 22.61 -16.10 -11.80
N ARG A 144 23.18 -16.71 -12.83
CA ARG A 144 24.29 -16.12 -13.57
C ARG A 144 23.89 -14.79 -14.23
N ARG A 145 22.67 -14.71 -14.79
CA ARG A 145 22.14 -13.47 -15.37
C ARG A 145 22.00 -12.37 -14.31
N LEU A 146 21.42 -12.70 -13.16
CA LEU A 146 21.25 -11.76 -12.05
C LEU A 146 22.59 -11.23 -11.53
N ARG A 147 23.57 -12.10 -11.29
CA ARG A 147 24.92 -11.68 -10.85
C ARG A 147 25.64 -10.78 -11.87
N ALA A 148 25.45 -11.04 -13.17
CA ALA A 148 26.04 -10.21 -14.22
C ALA A 148 25.41 -8.81 -14.25
N TRP A 149 24.07 -8.73 -14.19
CA TRP A 149 23.35 -7.46 -14.21
C TRP A 149 23.53 -6.66 -12.92
N ALA A 150 23.53 -7.30 -11.75
CA ALA A 150 23.78 -6.63 -10.47
C ALA A 150 25.09 -5.83 -10.51
N ARG A 151 26.20 -6.45 -10.92
CA ARG A 151 27.50 -5.76 -11.06
C ARG A 151 27.44 -4.54 -11.99
N ARG A 152 26.70 -4.63 -13.09
CA ARG A 152 26.57 -3.54 -14.06
C ARG A 152 25.71 -2.39 -13.53
N LEU A 153 24.59 -2.71 -12.90
CA LEU A 153 23.60 -1.74 -12.46
C LEU A 153 24.04 -0.98 -11.20
N VAL A 154 24.81 -1.60 -10.30
CA VAL A 154 25.32 -0.89 -9.09
C VAL A 154 26.55 -0.03 -9.36
N ALA A 155 27.30 -0.30 -10.45
CA ALA A 155 28.59 0.35 -10.74
C ALA A 155 28.59 1.90 -10.70
N PRO A 156 27.54 2.61 -11.15
CA PRO A 156 27.48 4.07 -11.06
C PRO A 156 27.39 4.63 -9.63
N TYR A 157 26.95 3.80 -8.67
CA TYR A 157 26.59 4.21 -7.31
C TYR A 157 27.52 3.63 -6.23
N ARG A 158 28.14 2.48 -6.52
CA ARG A 158 28.96 1.75 -5.55
C ARG A 158 30.09 2.63 -4.98
N GLY A 159 30.18 2.64 -3.66
CA GLY A 159 31.20 3.40 -2.93
C GLY A 159 30.92 4.90 -2.83
N ASP A 160 29.79 5.38 -3.36
CA ASP A 160 29.36 6.77 -3.16
C ASP A 160 28.71 6.92 -1.78
N PRO A 161 29.18 7.81 -0.89
CA PRO A 161 28.61 8.00 0.45
C PRO A 161 27.18 8.57 0.43
N TYR A 162 26.73 9.12 -0.69
CA TYR A 162 25.33 9.51 -0.89
C TYR A 162 24.45 8.33 -1.31
N ARG A 163 24.98 7.15 -1.64
CA ARG A 163 24.16 5.96 -1.93
C ARG A 163 23.70 5.32 -0.62
N ILE A 164 22.41 5.46 -0.31
CA ILE A 164 21.80 4.80 0.85
C ILE A 164 21.70 3.28 0.59
N GLY A 165 21.21 2.90 -0.57
CA GLY A 165 20.92 1.50 -0.90
C GLY A 165 20.27 1.38 -2.27
N TYR A 166 19.55 0.28 -2.51
CA TYR A 166 18.92 -0.01 -3.79
C TYR A 166 17.48 -0.51 -3.63
N PHE A 167 16.60 -0.04 -4.51
CA PHE A 167 15.40 -0.79 -4.87
C PHE A 167 15.77 -1.82 -5.95
N THR A 168 15.23 -3.03 -5.81
CA THR A 168 15.59 -4.16 -6.67
C THR A 168 14.79 -4.15 -7.96
N ASP A 169 13.51 -3.81 -7.89
CA ASP A 169 12.56 -3.61 -8.98
C ASP A 169 11.44 -2.68 -8.48
N ASN A 170 10.40 -2.49 -9.29
CA ASN A 170 9.20 -1.71 -8.96
C ASN A 170 7.93 -2.57 -9.08
N GLU A 171 7.14 -2.66 -8.02
CA GLU A 171 5.76 -3.17 -8.01
C GLU A 171 5.58 -4.55 -8.67
N VAL A 172 6.48 -5.50 -8.36
CA VAL A 172 6.36 -6.88 -8.85
C VAL A 172 5.00 -7.48 -8.50
N GLY A 173 4.49 -7.12 -7.31
CA GLY A 173 3.11 -7.32 -6.86
C GLY A 173 2.71 -8.75 -6.51
N TRP A 174 3.57 -9.74 -6.77
CA TRP A 174 3.43 -11.15 -6.37
C TRP A 174 2.01 -11.71 -6.53
N TRP A 175 1.34 -11.31 -7.62
CA TRP A 175 -0.09 -11.54 -7.90
C TRP A 175 -0.43 -13.03 -7.93
N SER A 176 -0.86 -13.58 -6.80
CA SER A 176 -0.85 -15.03 -6.54
C SER A 176 -1.58 -15.86 -7.60
N GLY A 177 -2.81 -15.45 -7.95
CA GLY A 177 -3.59 -16.10 -9.01
C GLY A 177 -2.92 -16.03 -10.39
N ALA A 178 -2.49 -14.82 -10.79
CA ALA A 178 -1.88 -14.59 -12.11
C ALA A 178 -0.55 -15.32 -12.25
N LEU A 179 0.24 -15.38 -11.18
CA LEU A 179 1.50 -16.12 -11.13
C LEU A 179 1.29 -17.62 -11.30
N PHE A 180 0.29 -18.19 -10.61
CA PHE A 180 -0.09 -19.59 -10.76
C PHE A 180 -0.61 -19.88 -12.17
N ASP A 181 -1.54 -19.07 -12.68
CA ASP A 181 -2.10 -19.17 -14.02
C ASP A 181 -1.03 -19.14 -15.12
N TYR A 182 -0.12 -18.17 -15.03
CA TYR A 182 0.95 -17.98 -16.01
C TYR A 182 1.86 -19.20 -16.10
N TYR A 183 2.32 -19.74 -14.96
CA TYR A 183 3.25 -20.86 -14.94
C TYR A 183 2.57 -22.21 -15.24
N ALA A 184 1.31 -22.40 -14.88
CA ALA A 184 0.54 -23.59 -15.26
C ALA A 184 0.45 -23.75 -16.79
N LYS A 185 0.35 -22.64 -17.54
CA LYS A 185 0.24 -22.63 -19.01
C LYS A 185 1.55 -22.80 -19.77
N GLN A 186 2.70 -22.80 -19.09
CA GLN A 186 3.99 -22.89 -19.77
C GLN A 186 4.20 -24.26 -20.42
N ARG A 187 5.25 -24.33 -21.24
CA ARG A 187 5.73 -25.58 -21.85
C ARG A 187 6.25 -26.53 -20.77
N GLU A 188 6.18 -27.84 -21.03
CA GLU A 188 6.77 -28.87 -20.18
C GLU A 188 8.26 -28.64 -19.89
N THR A 189 8.99 -28.02 -20.82
CA THR A 189 10.42 -27.71 -20.67
C THR A 189 10.71 -26.53 -19.75
N ASN A 190 9.71 -25.73 -19.36
CA ASN A 190 9.88 -24.61 -18.44
C ASN A 190 10.12 -25.15 -17.01
N ARG A 191 11.24 -24.78 -16.40
CA ARG A 191 11.65 -25.31 -15.09
C ARG A 191 10.73 -24.83 -13.97
N THR A 192 10.18 -23.64 -14.12
CA THR A 192 9.21 -23.09 -13.17
C THR A 192 7.90 -23.86 -13.20
N LYS A 193 7.40 -24.26 -14.37
CA LYS A 193 6.25 -25.17 -14.48
C LYS A 193 6.52 -26.55 -13.88
N GLN A 194 7.69 -27.13 -14.15
CA GLN A 194 8.09 -28.41 -13.54
C GLN A 194 8.07 -28.30 -12.01
N ARG A 195 8.58 -27.19 -11.45
CA ARG A 195 8.54 -26.93 -10.01
C ARG A 195 7.12 -26.75 -9.48
N LEU A 196 6.25 -26.05 -10.20
CA LEU A 196 4.84 -25.89 -9.84
C LEU A 196 4.11 -27.24 -9.78
N VAL A 197 4.25 -28.08 -10.81
CA VAL A 197 3.62 -29.41 -10.81
C VAL A 197 4.18 -30.28 -9.69
N ALA A 198 5.49 -30.23 -9.43
CA ALA A 198 6.09 -30.94 -8.30
C ALA A 198 5.51 -30.47 -6.94
N LEU A 199 5.26 -29.17 -6.76
CA LEU A 199 4.61 -28.65 -5.56
C LEU A 199 3.17 -29.16 -5.41
N LEU A 200 2.41 -29.24 -6.50
CA LEU A 200 1.05 -29.78 -6.49
C LEU A 200 1.07 -31.28 -6.12
N ARG A 201 1.97 -32.06 -6.70
CA ARG A 201 2.18 -33.48 -6.37
C ARG A 201 2.48 -33.67 -4.90
N GLU A 202 3.40 -32.87 -4.35
CA GLU A 202 3.74 -32.89 -2.93
C GLU A 202 2.53 -32.55 -2.04
N HIS A 203 1.82 -31.45 -2.34
CA HIS A 203 0.70 -30.99 -1.54
C HIS A 203 -0.45 -32.00 -1.48
N TYR A 204 -0.71 -32.69 -2.59
CA TYR A 204 -1.77 -33.67 -2.71
C TYR A 204 -1.30 -35.12 -2.46
N ALA A 205 -0.03 -35.32 -2.08
CA ALA A 205 0.57 -36.64 -1.88
C ALA A 205 0.39 -37.57 -3.11
N ASP A 206 0.59 -37.01 -4.31
CA ASP A 206 0.39 -37.67 -5.60
C ASP A 206 -1.03 -38.19 -5.88
N ASP A 207 -2.02 -37.83 -5.06
CA ASP A 207 -3.42 -38.20 -5.22
C ASP A 207 -4.18 -37.18 -6.11
N TRP A 208 -4.55 -37.63 -7.32
CA TRP A 208 -5.28 -36.81 -8.28
C TRP A 208 -6.72 -36.49 -7.86
N ASP A 209 -7.38 -37.38 -7.12
CA ASP A 209 -8.75 -37.17 -6.65
C ASP A 209 -8.80 -36.09 -5.57
N ARG A 210 -7.78 -36.03 -4.71
CA ARG A 210 -7.59 -34.91 -3.77
C ARG A 210 -7.43 -33.58 -4.49
N PHE A 211 -6.60 -33.53 -5.53
CA PHE A 211 -6.44 -32.33 -6.36
C PHE A 211 -7.77 -31.91 -7.02
N SER A 212 -8.51 -32.87 -7.57
CA SER A 212 -9.77 -32.61 -8.30
C SER A 212 -10.93 -32.13 -7.42
N ARG A 213 -10.83 -32.32 -6.09
CA ARG A 213 -11.76 -31.71 -5.12
C ARG A 213 -11.55 -30.20 -4.98
N ASP A 214 -10.33 -29.73 -5.11
CA ASP A 214 -9.98 -28.31 -4.98
C ASP A 214 -9.95 -27.57 -6.32
N PHE A 215 -9.69 -28.29 -7.40
CA PHE A 215 -9.51 -27.74 -8.73
C PHE A 215 -10.42 -28.38 -9.78
N VAL A 216 -10.85 -27.58 -10.74
CA VAL A 216 -11.34 -28.03 -12.04
C VAL A 216 -10.14 -28.14 -12.98
N PRO A 217 -9.70 -29.35 -13.37
CA PRO A 217 -8.59 -29.52 -14.28
C PRO A 217 -8.95 -29.06 -15.71
N PRO A 218 -7.95 -28.82 -16.58
CA PRO A 218 -8.20 -28.63 -18.01
C PRO A 218 -8.86 -29.86 -18.65
N ASP A 219 -9.64 -29.64 -19.71
CA ASP A 219 -10.29 -30.73 -20.44
C ASP A 219 -9.28 -31.79 -20.91
N GLY A 220 -9.60 -33.06 -20.69
CA GLY A 220 -8.75 -34.20 -21.05
C GLY A 220 -7.51 -34.39 -20.18
N VAL A 221 -7.37 -33.68 -19.05
CA VAL A 221 -6.29 -33.88 -18.08
C VAL A 221 -6.83 -34.61 -16.85
N GLY A 222 -6.30 -35.80 -16.58
CA GLY A 222 -6.67 -36.66 -15.44
C GLY A 222 -5.49 -37.11 -14.58
N SER A 223 -4.34 -36.44 -14.67
CA SER A 223 -3.14 -36.75 -13.87
C SER A 223 -2.19 -35.55 -13.82
N PHE A 224 -1.27 -35.54 -12.84
CA PHE A 224 -0.23 -34.52 -12.74
C PHE A 224 0.73 -34.52 -13.93
N ASP A 225 1.05 -35.70 -14.48
CA ASP A 225 1.84 -35.80 -15.72
C ASP A 225 1.10 -35.19 -16.91
N GLY A 226 -0.23 -35.38 -16.97
CA GLY A 226 -1.08 -34.72 -17.95
C GLY A 226 -1.03 -33.20 -17.80
N LEU A 227 -1.09 -32.70 -16.57
CA LEU A 227 -1.01 -31.27 -16.26
C LEU A 227 0.35 -30.67 -16.66
N LEU A 228 1.44 -31.43 -16.46
CA LEU A 228 2.78 -31.02 -16.89
C LEU A 228 2.90 -30.93 -18.42
N LYS A 229 2.36 -31.92 -19.15
CA LYS A 229 2.46 -32.01 -20.62
C LYS A 229 1.55 -31.01 -21.35
N ARG A 230 0.39 -30.68 -20.79
CA ARG A 230 -0.60 -29.78 -21.42
C ARG A 230 -0.39 -28.33 -21.02
N ARG A 231 -0.78 -27.37 -21.88
CA ARG A 231 -0.73 -25.93 -21.58
C ARG A 231 -2.03 -25.36 -20.99
N GLY A 232 -2.89 -26.22 -20.47
CA GLY A 232 -4.13 -25.82 -19.81
C GLY A 232 -3.89 -25.39 -18.37
N ARG A 233 -4.76 -24.53 -17.84
CA ARG A 233 -4.75 -24.10 -16.44
C ARG A 233 -5.78 -24.87 -15.61
N PRO A 234 -5.45 -25.33 -14.41
CA PRO A 234 -6.46 -25.71 -13.44
C PRO A 234 -7.08 -24.44 -12.84
N ARG A 235 -8.37 -24.49 -12.53
CA ARG A 235 -9.10 -23.39 -11.88
C ARG A 235 -9.62 -23.84 -10.52
N LEU A 236 -9.70 -22.95 -9.55
CA LEU A 236 -10.28 -23.25 -8.24
C LEU A 236 -11.75 -23.68 -8.39
N ARG A 237 -12.12 -24.75 -7.70
CA ARG A 237 -13.50 -25.15 -7.52
C ARG A 237 -14.13 -24.36 -6.37
N PRO A 238 -15.34 -23.80 -6.52
CA PRO A 238 -16.05 -23.18 -5.42
C PRO A 238 -16.21 -24.16 -4.24
N GLY A 239 -16.00 -23.67 -3.01
CA GLY A 239 -15.96 -24.47 -1.78
C GLY A 239 -14.65 -25.21 -1.52
N GLY A 240 -13.73 -25.28 -2.50
CA GLY A 240 -12.44 -25.95 -2.36
C GLY A 240 -11.41 -25.17 -1.52
N ALA A 241 -10.29 -25.84 -1.20
CA ALA A 241 -9.17 -25.30 -0.42
C ALA A 241 -7.90 -25.02 -1.25
N GLY A 242 -7.98 -25.16 -2.58
CA GLY A 242 -6.83 -25.03 -3.50
C GLY A 242 -6.11 -23.69 -3.46
N ILE A 243 -6.77 -22.63 -2.97
CA ILE A 243 -6.13 -21.32 -2.79
C ILE A 243 -4.90 -21.39 -1.87
N GLN A 244 -4.86 -22.33 -0.93
CA GLN A 244 -3.75 -22.47 0.01
C GLN A 244 -2.46 -22.96 -0.68
N VAL A 245 -2.56 -23.89 -1.65
CA VAL A 245 -1.39 -24.30 -2.44
C VAL A 245 -0.94 -23.23 -3.42
N ILE A 246 -1.87 -22.41 -3.94
CA ILE A 246 -1.55 -21.23 -4.77
C ILE A 246 -0.78 -20.18 -3.96
N ARG A 247 -1.19 -19.89 -2.72
CA ARG A 247 -0.45 -19.02 -1.80
C ARG A 247 0.94 -19.56 -1.50
N ARG A 248 1.06 -20.87 -1.26
CA ARG A 248 2.37 -21.54 -1.09
C ARG A 248 3.25 -21.40 -2.33
N TRP A 249 2.67 -21.52 -3.53
CA TRP A 249 3.38 -21.30 -4.79
C TRP A 249 3.96 -19.89 -4.90
N THR A 250 3.19 -18.86 -4.54
CA THR A 250 3.69 -17.47 -4.47
C THR A 250 4.93 -17.36 -3.60
N GLY A 251 4.89 -17.93 -2.39
CA GLY A 251 6.03 -17.93 -1.47
C GLY A 251 7.29 -18.57 -2.07
N VAL A 252 7.14 -19.71 -2.76
CA VAL A 252 8.25 -20.43 -3.39
C VAL A 252 8.94 -19.61 -4.47
N VAL A 253 8.17 -18.89 -5.30
CA VAL A 253 8.74 -18.04 -6.36
C VAL A 253 9.35 -16.76 -5.77
N ALA A 254 8.66 -16.12 -4.83
CA ALA A 254 9.12 -14.91 -4.15
C ALA A 254 10.43 -15.16 -3.39
N GLU A 255 10.53 -16.24 -2.60
CA GLU A 255 11.76 -16.58 -1.88
C GLU A 255 12.93 -16.81 -2.84
N ARG A 256 12.69 -17.49 -3.96
CA ARG A 256 13.71 -17.71 -4.99
C ARG A 256 14.22 -16.40 -5.57
N TYR A 257 13.33 -15.44 -5.82
CA TYR A 257 13.69 -14.10 -6.29
C TYR A 257 14.56 -13.37 -5.27
N TYR A 258 14.03 -13.18 -4.05
CA TYR A 258 14.68 -12.34 -3.04
C TYR A 258 16.03 -12.91 -2.62
N ARG A 259 16.15 -14.24 -2.48
CA ARG A 259 17.44 -14.88 -2.22
C ARG A 259 18.46 -14.60 -3.31
N LEU A 260 18.11 -14.84 -4.58
CA LEU A 260 19.05 -14.64 -5.68
C LEU A 260 19.47 -13.19 -5.84
N ILE A 261 18.54 -12.25 -5.67
CA ILE A 261 18.85 -10.83 -5.72
C ILE A 261 19.74 -10.43 -4.55
N HIS A 262 19.45 -10.88 -3.34
CA HIS A 262 20.29 -10.62 -2.18
C HIS A 262 21.73 -11.09 -2.43
N GLU A 263 21.90 -12.34 -2.84
CA GLU A 263 23.22 -12.91 -3.13
C GLU A 263 23.96 -12.16 -4.25
N ALA A 264 23.23 -11.70 -5.28
CA ALA A 264 23.82 -10.94 -6.38
C ALA A 264 24.22 -9.52 -5.96
N LEU A 265 23.38 -8.83 -5.19
CA LEU A 265 23.64 -7.47 -4.72
C LEU A 265 24.72 -7.44 -3.65
N ARG A 266 24.71 -8.33 -2.66
CA ARG A 266 25.78 -8.42 -1.66
C ARG A 266 27.14 -8.71 -2.28
N ALA A 267 27.19 -9.52 -3.33
CA ALA A 267 28.42 -9.77 -4.07
C ALA A 267 28.89 -8.53 -4.89
N ALA A 268 27.96 -7.71 -5.38
CA ALA A 268 28.27 -6.55 -6.20
C ALA A 268 28.59 -5.30 -5.38
N ASP A 269 27.88 -5.08 -4.27
CA ASP A 269 28.01 -3.94 -3.36
C ASP A 269 27.59 -4.34 -1.93
N PRO A 270 28.53 -4.82 -1.08
CA PRO A 270 28.22 -5.32 0.25
C PRO A 270 27.77 -4.22 1.23
N ASP A 271 28.09 -2.95 0.96
CA ASP A 271 27.85 -1.81 1.86
C ASP A 271 26.48 -1.16 1.65
N ALA A 272 25.77 -1.48 0.58
CA ALA A 272 24.46 -0.91 0.26
C ALA A 272 23.33 -1.60 1.06
N LEU A 273 22.33 -0.82 1.48
CA LEU A 273 21.07 -1.37 1.96
C LEU A 273 20.24 -1.93 0.80
N ILE A 274 19.53 -3.03 1.03
CA ILE A 274 18.60 -3.66 0.08
C ILE A 274 17.18 -3.40 0.60
N PHE A 275 16.39 -2.65 -0.17
CA PHE A 275 15.01 -2.30 0.17
C PHE A 275 13.95 -3.22 -0.48
N GLY A 276 14.38 -4.07 -1.42
CA GLY A 276 13.50 -4.92 -2.21
C GLY A 276 12.77 -4.16 -3.31
N ASP A 277 11.61 -4.67 -3.70
CA ASP A 277 10.98 -4.47 -5.02
C ASP A 277 9.88 -3.41 -5.04
N ARG A 278 9.86 -2.50 -4.06
CA ARG A 278 8.83 -1.46 -3.90
C ARG A 278 7.44 -2.07 -4.01
N LEU A 279 7.01 -2.75 -2.94
CA LEU A 279 5.68 -3.38 -2.88
C LEU A 279 4.64 -2.37 -3.39
N PRO A 280 3.69 -2.78 -4.25
CA PRO A 280 2.68 -1.85 -4.74
C PRO A 280 1.79 -1.36 -3.59
N ILE A 281 0.71 -0.68 -3.92
CA ILE A 281 -0.37 -0.26 -2.99
C ILE A 281 -1.11 -1.44 -2.29
N TYR A 282 -0.48 -2.61 -2.26
CA TYR A 282 -0.87 -3.90 -1.70
C TYR A 282 0.37 -4.75 -1.46
N TYR A 283 0.25 -5.72 -0.55
CA TYR A 283 1.20 -6.81 -0.46
C TYR A 283 0.54 -8.16 -0.22
N ASP A 284 1.14 -9.21 -0.80
CA ASP A 284 0.84 -10.60 -0.46
C ASP A 284 1.62 -10.97 0.82
N PRO A 285 0.94 -11.37 1.92
CA PRO A 285 1.62 -11.71 3.17
C PRO A 285 2.65 -12.83 3.06
N VAL A 286 2.43 -13.80 2.16
CA VAL A 286 3.37 -14.90 1.94
C VAL A 286 4.61 -14.38 1.23
N ALA A 287 4.46 -13.50 0.24
CA ALA A 287 5.60 -12.87 -0.43
C ALA A 287 6.43 -11.99 0.53
N VAL A 288 5.77 -11.20 1.39
CA VAL A 288 6.47 -10.37 2.40
C VAL A 288 7.26 -11.24 3.40
N ARG A 289 6.69 -12.35 3.87
CA ARG A 289 7.43 -13.30 4.72
C ARG A 289 8.63 -13.90 3.99
N ALA A 290 8.47 -14.23 2.72
CA ALA A 290 9.55 -14.75 1.88
C ALA A 290 10.64 -13.68 1.62
N MET A 291 10.26 -12.41 1.52
CA MET A 291 11.15 -11.25 1.33
C MET A 291 12.01 -10.96 2.56
N ALA A 292 11.40 -10.99 3.75
CA ALA A 292 11.98 -10.44 4.97
C ALA A 292 13.43 -10.90 5.25
N PRO A 293 13.80 -12.19 5.13
CA PRO A 293 15.16 -12.64 5.43
C PRO A 293 16.25 -12.05 4.50
N TRP A 294 15.86 -11.55 3.33
CA TRP A 294 16.77 -11.21 2.24
C TRP A 294 16.93 -9.70 2.01
N VAL A 295 16.18 -8.88 2.74
CA VAL A 295 16.22 -7.42 2.63
C VAL A 295 16.58 -6.77 3.97
N ASP A 296 17.19 -5.59 3.94
CA ASP A 296 17.52 -4.85 5.16
C ASP A 296 16.30 -4.08 5.67
N ALA A 297 15.57 -3.45 4.75
CA ALA A 297 14.33 -2.71 4.97
C ALA A 297 13.29 -3.05 3.88
N ILE A 298 12.03 -2.71 4.11
CA ILE A 298 10.94 -2.92 3.16
C ILE A 298 10.64 -1.60 2.45
N ALA A 299 10.75 -1.55 1.13
CA ALA A 299 10.17 -0.47 0.35
C ALA A 299 8.73 -0.78 -0.06
N THR A 300 7.86 0.21 0.06
CA THR A 300 6.48 0.13 -0.38
C THR A 300 6.01 1.44 -1.01
N ASN A 301 5.29 1.34 -2.12
CA ASN A 301 4.47 2.40 -2.65
C ASN A 301 3.13 2.39 -1.89
N TYR A 302 2.54 3.56 -1.64
CA TYR A 302 1.33 3.68 -0.83
C TYR A 302 0.40 4.76 -1.37
N ASN A 303 -0.85 4.38 -1.65
CA ASN A 303 -1.92 5.31 -2.01
C ASN A 303 -2.64 5.75 -0.73
N VAL A 304 -2.70 7.06 -0.50
CA VAL A 304 -3.37 7.60 0.69
C VAL A 304 -4.88 7.29 0.61
N GLU A 305 -5.49 6.97 1.74
CA GLU A 305 -6.81 6.33 1.73
C GLU A 305 -7.96 7.35 1.60
N SER A 306 -7.75 8.60 2.03
CA SER A 306 -8.79 9.61 2.11
C SER A 306 -8.23 11.03 1.96
N PRO A 307 -9.05 12.02 1.51
CA PRO A 307 -8.63 13.41 1.34
C PRO A 307 -8.05 14.07 2.60
N ASP A 308 -8.36 13.58 3.80
CA ASP A 308 -7.82 14.06 5.08
C ASP A 308 -6.41 13.52 5.40
N GLY A 309 -5.78 12.81 4.47
CA GLY A 309 -4.45 12.25 4.64
C GLY A 309 -4.41 10.92 5.39
N TRP A 310 -5.54 10.20 5.50
CA TRP A 310 -5.58 8.94 6.26
C TRP A 310 -4.60 7.89 5.74
N VAL A 311 -3.83 7.32 6.69
CA VAL A 311 -2.89 6.21 6.46
C VAL A 311 -3.39 5.03 7.28
N ALA A 312 -3.74 3.94 6.60
CA ALA A 312 -4.35 2.78 7.23
C ALA A 312 -3.37 2.07 8.17
N ARG A 313 -3.80 1.83 9.41
CA ARG A 313 -2.92 1.27 10.45
C ARG A 313 -2.61 -0.20 10.18
N TYR A 314 -3.60 -0.96 9.70
CA TYR A 314 -3.44 -2.39 9.44
C TYR A 314 -2.30 -2.70 8.46
N TYR A 315 -2.04 -1.81 7.51
CA TYR A 315 -1.03 -1.99 6.47
C TYR A 315 0.37 -2.04 7.08
N PHE A 316 0.74 -1.00 7.84
CA PHE A 316 2.07 -0.91 8.46
C PHE A 316 2.23 -1.86 9.64
N ASP A 317 1.15 -2.12 10.41
CA ASP A 317 1.16 -3.16 11.44
C ASP A 317 1.36 -4.56 10.87
N GLY A 318 0.70 -4.87 9.75
CA GLY A 318 0.88 -6.13 9.05
C GLY A 318 2.30 -6.29 8.53
N LEU A 319 2.89 -5.27 7.90
CA LEU A 319 4.31 -5.29 7.50
C LEU A 319 5.24 -5.51 8.70
N ARG A 320 5.01 -4.79 9.80
CA ARG A 320 5.79 -4.94 11.04
C ARG A 320 5.71 -6.37 11.57
N GLN A 321 4.51 -6.96 11.64
CA GLN A 321 4.33 -8.33 12.14
C GLN A 321 4.94 -9.38 11.20
N LEU A 322 4.72 -9.27 9.88
CA LEU A 322 5.21 -10.25 8.90
C LEU A 322 6.73 -10.28 8.77
N THR A 323 7.40 -9.18 9.09
CA THR A 323 8.85 -9.02 8.88
C THR A 323 9.66 -9.07 10.17
N GLY A 324 9.02 -9.23 11.32
CA GLY A 324 9.69 -9.17 12.63
C GLY A 324 10.16 -7.76 12.98
N GLY A 325 9.45 -6.73 12.51
CA GLY A 325 9.74 -5.33 12.83
C GLY A 325 10.80 -4.68 11.94
N LYS A 326 10.98 -5.13 10.70
CA LYS A 326 11.93 -4.49 9.79
C LYS A 326 11.51 -3.03 9.52
N PRO A 327 12.49 -2.12 9.39
CA PRO A 327 12.23 -0.76 8.93
C PRO A 327 11.52 -0.75 7.58
N VAL A 328 10.63 0.23 7.38
CA VAL A 328 9.83 0.44 6.18
C VAL A 328 10.19 1.80 5.58
N LEU A 329 10.36 1.87 4.27
CA LEU A 329 10.44 3.11 3.52
C LEU A 329 9.18 3.21 2.64
N VAL A 330 8.40 4.27 2.80
CA VAL A 330 7.34 4.57 1.82
C VAL A 330 8.03 5.16 0.59
N SER A 331 8.35 4.31 -0.39
CA SER A 331 9.13 4.67 -1.58
C SER A 331 8.34 5.47 -2.60
N GLU A 332 7.03 5.61 -2.41
CA GLU A 332 6.14 6.39 -3.26
C GLU A 332 4.85 6.69 -2.53
N TRP A 333 4.41 7.93 -2.60
CA TRP A 333 3.07 8.39 -2.25
C TRP A 333 2.81 9.72 -2.94
N PHE A 334 1.54 10.08 -3.10
CA PHE A 334 1.13 11.24 -3.89
C PHE A 334 -0.24 11.76 -3.48
N PHE A 335 -0.54 12.97 -3.92
CA PHE A 335 -1.89 13.49 -4.12
C PHE A 335 -1.92 14.19 -5.48
N ALA A 336 -3.04 14.04 -6.19
CA ALA A 336 -3.43 14.81 -7.37
C ALA A 336 -4.60 15.76 -7.02
N ALA A 337 -4.85 16.77 -7.85
CA ALA A 337 -6.06 17.57 -7.75
C ALA A 337 -6.66 18.00 -9.10
N ASP A 338 -7.98 18.10 -9.15
CA ASP A 338 -8.70 18.52 -10.37
C ASP A 338 -8.37 19.97 -10.76
N GLU A 339 -8.03 20.83 -9.80
CA GLU A 339 -7.47 22.18 -10.01
C GLU A 339 -6.01 22.20 -10.51
N ASN A 340 -5.66 21.28 -11.42
CA ASN A 340 -4.33 21.26 -12.04
C ASN A 340 -4.21 22.21 -13.24
N ARG A 341 -2.99 22.64 -13.52
CA ARG A 341 -2.68 23.58 -14.61
C ARG A 341 -1.95 22.96 -15.81
N SER A 342 -1.62 21.67 -15.71
CA SER A 342 -0.99 20.88 -16.78
C SER A 342 -2.02 20.32 -17.77
N GLY A 343 -3.30 20.31 -17.38
CA GLY A 343 -4.40 19.80 -18.19
C GLY A 343 -4.52 18.28 -18.14
N ASN A 344 -4.03 17.67 -17.05
CA ASN A 344 -4.16 16.25 -16.79
C ASN A 344 -5.60 15.94 -16.38
N ARG A 345 -6.07 14.75 -16.77
CA ARG A 345 -7.42 14.28 -16.43
C ARG A 345 -7.53 13.68 -15.04
N ASN A 346 -6.39 13.36 -14.41
CA ASN A 346 -6.30 12.56 -13.19
C ASN A 346 -7.08 11.25 -13.35
N ASN A 347 -6.73 10.52 -14.41
CA ASN A 347 -7.55 9.42 -14.90
C ASN A 347 -7.34 8.14 -14.07
N GLY A 348 -8.23 7.89 -13.11
CA GLY A 348 -8.30 6.60 -12.44
C GLY A 348 -8.73 6.70 -10.98
N HIS A 349 -7.99 6.02 -10.12
CA HIS A 349 -8.38 5.66 -8.76
C HIS A 349 -7.36 6.14 -7.71
N LEU A 350 -6.29 6.77 -8.15
CA LEU A 350 -5.24 7.29 -7.28
C LEU A 350 -5.74 8.53 -6.54
N MET A 351 -5.20 8.79 -5.35
CA MET A 351 -5.65 9.87 -4.46
C MET A 351 -5.72 11.22 -5.21
N THR A 352 -6.95 11.64 -5.51
CA THR A 352 -7.27 12.86 -6.24
C THR A 352 -8.33 13.63 -5.45
N VAL A 353 -8.10 14.92 -5.25
CA VAL A 353 -9.04 15.81 -4.55
C VAL A 353 -9.50 16.94 -5.47
N GLY A 354 -10.54 17.69 -5.08
CA GLY A 354 -11.06 18.74 -5.95
C GLY A 354 -10.08 19.90 -6.10
N THR A 355 -9.45 20.32 -5.01
CA THR A 355 -8.70 21.59 -4.96
C THR A 355 -7.23 21.46 -4.58
N GLN A 356 -6.40 22.42 -5.00
CA GLN A 356 -5.00 22.49 -4.56
C GLN A 356 -4.87 22.70 -3.04
N ALA A 357 -5.86 23.35 -2.42
CA ALA A 357 -5.90 23.56 -0.97
C ALA A 357 -6.13 22.24 -0.21
N GLU A 358 -7.05 21.40 -0.71
CA GLU A 358 -7.25 20.05 -0.17
C GLU A 358 -6.00 19.19 -0.38
N ARG A 359 -5.38 19.27 -1.56
CA ARG A 359 -4.14 18.55 -1.90
C ARG A 359 -3.04 18.87 -0.90
N ALA A 360 -2.83 20.16 -0.62
CA ALA A 360 -1.84 20.63 0.34
C ALA A 360 -2.12 20.17 1.78
N ARG A 361 -3.39 20.25 2.23
CA ARG A 361 -3.79 19.83 3.59
C ARG A 361 -3.65 18.31 3.77
N GLY A 362 -4.19 17.53 2.83
CA GLY A 362 -4.14 16.07 2.87
C GLY A 362 -2.71 15.55 2.79
N ALA A 363 -1.88 16.12 1.91
CA ALA A 363 -0.48 15.72 1.79
C ALA A 363 0.33 16.01 3.07
N ALA A 364 0.16 17.18 3.68
CA ALA A 364 0.82 17.50 4.95
C ALA A 364 0.37 16.56 6.09
N ALA A 365 -0.93 16.28 6.19
CA ALA A 365 -1.47 15.35 7.18
C ALA A 365 -0.94 13.91 7.00
N ALA A 366 -0.88 13.43 5.76
CA ALA A 366 -0.33 12.11 5.44
C ALA A 366 1.16 12.02 5.80
N ALA A 367 1.96 13.04 5.47
CA ALA A 367 3.38 13.10 5.82
C ALA A 367 3.62 12.98 7.34
N GLU A 368 2.86 13.71 8.16
CA GLU A 368 2.95 13.58 9.61
C GLU A 368 2.51 12.18 10.09
N ARG A 369 1.45 11.60 9.50
CA ARG A 369 0.96 10.26 9.87
C ARG A 369 1.95 9.16 9.53
N PHE A 370 2.66 9.25 8.41
CA PHE A 370 3.77 8.34 8.10
C PHE A 370 4.90 8.49 9.11
N ALA A 371 5.30 9.72 9.47
CA ALA A 371 6.33 9.94 10.48
C ALA A 371 5.94 9.38 11.86
N ARG A 372 4.65 9.34 12.20
CA ARG A 372 4.15 8.71 13.44
C ARG A 372 4.16 7.17 13.41
N GLN A 373 4.54 6.54 12.30
CA GLN A 373 4.77 5.10 12.27
C GLN A 373 6.21 4.80 12.72
N PRO A 374 6.42 4.07 13.84
CA PRO A 374 7.76 3.90 14.42
C PRO A 374 8.71 3.08 13.56
N THR A 375 8.20 2.25 12.64
CA THR A 375 9.03 1.50 11.71
C THR A 375 9.28 2.22 10.39
N VAL A 376 8.59 3.34 10.09
CA VAL A 376 8.73 4.04 8.81
C VAL A 376 9.91 5.00 8.87
N VAL A 377 11.02 4.68 8.20
CA VAL A 377 12.26 5.47 8.23
C VAL A 377 12.30 6.60 7.20
N GLY A 378 11.24 6.76 6.43
CA GLY A 378 11.12 7.84 5.44
C GLY A 378 9.94 7.68 4.49
N THR A 379 9.70 8.75 3.72
CA THR A 379 8.66 8.83 2.70
C THR A 379 9.16 9.57 1.47
N HIS A 380 8.86 9.05 0.27
CA HIS A 380 9.29 9.61 -1.01
C HIS A 380 8.08 10.04 -1.83
N TRP A 381 7.95 11.34 -2.09
CA TRP A 381 6.90 11.91 -2.92
C TRP A 381 7.10 11.50 -4.38
N PHE A 382 6.05 11.04 -5.04
CA PHE A 382 6.00 10.88 -6.48
C PHE A 382 5.14 12.01 -7.04
N GLN A 383 5.67 12.94 -7.82
CA GLN A 383 7.05 13.06 -8.32
C GLN A 383 7.43 14.54 -8.49
N TYR A 384 8.59 14.85 -9.08
CA TYR A 384 9.05 16.23 -9.20
C TYR A 384 8.11 17.10 -10.07
N TYR A 385 7.72 16.62 -11.26
CA TYR A 385 6.88 17.34 -12.22
C TYR A 385 5.63 16.53 -12.61
N ASP A 386 4.58 17.21 -13.06
CA ASP A 386 3.35 16.56 -13.55
C ASP A 386 3.59 15.66 -14.76
N ASP A 387 2.70 14.68 -14.95
CA ASP A 387 2.66 13.94 -16.21
C ASP A 387 2.45 14.87 -17.41
N PRO A 388 2.93 14.47 -18.59
CA PRO A 388 2.72 15.25 -19.81
C PRO A 388 1.24 15.53 -20.07
N LYS A 389 0.95 16.70 -20.64
CA LYS A 389 -0.40 17.02 -21.11
C LYS A 389 -0.86 15.97 -22.12
N GLY A 390 -1.98 15.32 -21.83
CA GLY A 390 -2.54 14.22 -22.61
C GLY A 390 -2.08 12.83 -22.14
N GLY A 391 -1.47 12.73 -20.96
CA GLY A 391 -1.03 11.49 -20.32
C GLY A 391 0.27 10.92 -20.87
N ARG A 392 0.87 10.02 -20.12
CA ARG A 392 2.01 9.18 -20.47
C ARG A 392 1.68 8.19 -21.60
N GLU A 393 2.68 7.42 -22.01
CA GLU A 393 2.52 6.40 -23.06
C GLU A 393 1.74 5.17 -22.58
N ASP A 394 1.84 4.83 -21.29
CA ASP A 394 1.07 3.76 -20.63
C ASP A 394 -0.39 4.19 -20.31
N GLY A 395 -0.71 5.47 -20.52
CA GLY A 395 -2.06 6.02 -20.38
C GLY A 395 -2.32 6.71 -19.05
N GLU A 396 -1.39 6.67 -18.09
CA GLU A 396 -1.48 7.44 -16.84
C GLU A 396 -1.42 8.94 -17.13
N ASP A 397 -2.30 9.73 -16.51
CA ASP A 397 -2.46 11.16 -16.80
C ASP A 397 -2.80 11.94 -15.52
N TYR A 398 -1.81 12.18 -14.66
CA TYR A 398 -1.99 12.84 -13.35
C TYR A 398 -1.10 14.06 -13.08
N ASP A 399 -1.60 14.98 -12.26
CA ASP A 399 -0.86 16.15 -11.77
C ASP A 399 -0.06 15.88 -10.49
N PHE A 400 0.71 14.80 -10.43
CA PHE A 400 1.46 14.45 -9.21
C PHE A 400 2.64 15.38 -8.85
N GLY A 401 3.01 16.30 -9.75
CA GLY A 401 4.19 17.12 -9.62
C GLY A 401 4.18 18.06 -8.43
N LEU A 402 5.37 18.33 -7.88
CA LEU A 402 5.61 19.53 -7.06
C LEU A 402 5.68 20.79 -7.93
N VAL A 403 6.05 20.62 -9.20
CA VAL A 403 5.94 21.63 -10.25
C VAL A 403 5.03 21.15 -11.39
N ASP A 404 4.43 22.08 -12.11
CA ASP A 404 3.68 21.76 -13.34
C ASP A 404 4.62 21.46 -14.52
N ILE A 405 4.05 21.10 -15.68
CA ILE A 405 4.83 20.91 -16.91
C ILE A 405 5.54 22.19 -17.39
N ASP A 406 5.22 23.36 -16.83
CA ASP A 406 5.84 24.67 -17.13
C ASP A 406 6.90 25.12 -16.09
N ASP A 407 7.38 24.19 -15.24
CA ASP A 407 8.35 24.42 -14.16
C ASP A 407 7.90 25.42 -13.07
N ARG A 408 6.59 25.66 -12.96
CA ARG A 408 6.02 26.49 -11.90
C ARG A 408 5.74 25.60 -10.68
N PRO A 409 6.17 25.96 -9.46
CA PRO A 409 5.82 25.22 -8.24
C PRO A 409 4.34 25.34 -7.89
N TYR A 410 3.69 24.27 -7.44
CA TYR A 410 2.35 24.35 -6.85
C TYR A 410 2.47 24.95 -5.44
N GLU A 411 2.36 26.27 -5.32
CA GLU A 411 2.80 27.06 -4.16
C GLU A 411 2.18 26.54 -2.85
N GLN A 412 0.87 26.31 -2.82
CA GLN A 412 0.17 25.81 -1.63
C GLN A 412 0.71 24.45 -1.16
N LEU A 413 0.98 23.55 -2.11
CA LEU A 413 1.50 22.21 -1.82
C LEU A 413 2.93 22.28 -1.29
N VAL A 414 3.83 22.95 -2.02
CA VAL A 414 5.24 23.01 -1.64
C VAL A 414 5.45 23.77 -0.34
N GLU A 415 4.65 24.81 -0.05
CA GLU A 415 4.69 25.52 1.23
C GLU A 415 4.18 24.65 2.40
N ALA A 416 3.09 23.90 2.20
CA ALA A 416 2.56 22.99 3.21
C ALA A 416 3.53 21.85 3.53
N LEU A 417 4.13 21.25 2.49
CA LEU A 417 5.16 20.23 2.65
C LEU A 417 6.41 20.83 3.28
N ALA A 418 6.88 22.03 2.89
CA ALA A 418 8.04 22.66 3.50
C ALA A 418 7.90 22.87 5.01
N ARG A 419 6.75 23.39 5.46
CA ARG A 419 6.44 23.55 6.90
C ARG A 419 6.39 22.21 7.65
N THR A 420 5.98 21.15 6.97
CA THR A 420 5.80 19.82 7.56
C THR A 420 7.12 19.04 7.59
N ASN A 421 7.85 19.00 6.49
CA ASN A 421 9.09 18.26 6.27
C ASN A 421 10.15 18.57 7.33
N VAL A 422 10.33 19.84 7.71
CA VAL A 422 11.29 20.26 8.74
C VAL A 422 10.97 19.71 10.14
N ARG A 423 9.75 19.23 10.38
CA ARG A 423 9.30 18.65 11.66
C ARG A 423 9.25 17.13 11.64
N LEU A 424 9.27 16.48 10.47
CA LEU A 424 9.01 15.02 10.37
C LEU A 424 9.99 14.18 11.18
N ALA A 425 11.29 14.50 11.17
CA ALA A 425 12.26 13.77 11.99
C ALA A 425 11.98 13.93 13.50
N ALA A 426 11.51 15.10 13.96
CA ALA A 426 11.14 15.28 15.37
C ALA A 426 9.87 14.49 15.72
N ILE A 427 8.84 14.56 14.88
CA ILE A 427 7.60 13.78 15.02
C ILE A 427 7.92 12.28 15.05
N HIS A 428 8.82 11.82 14.19
CA HIS A 428 9.19 10.42 14.12
C HIS A 428 9.92 9.94 15.38
N ARG A 429 10.80 10.77 15.95
CA ARG A 429 11.46 10.46 17.24
C ARG A 429 10.48 10.20 18.37
N GLU A 430 9.32 10.86 18.34
CA GLU A 430 8.27 10.76 19.36
C GLU A 430 7.25 9.66 19.04
N SER A 431 7.46 8.86 17.98
CA SER A 431 6.49 7.85 17.52
C SER A 431 6.49 6.55 18.34
N ALA A 432 7.48 6.35 19.23
CA ALA A 432 7.60 5.19 20.13
C ALA A 432 6.33 4.94 20.95
N ASP A 433 5.73 6.04 21.44
CA ASP A 433 4.68 6.06 22.46
C ASP A 433 3.34 6.54 21.91
N ALA A 434 3.12 6.48 20.59
CA ALA A 434 1.78 6.64 20.03
C ALA A 434 0.94 5.42 20.42
N ASP A 435 0.51 5.37 21.68
CA ASP A 435 -0.31 4.34 22.29
C ASP A 435 -1.52 4.10 21.37
N ARG A 436 -1.46 2.99 20.62
CA ARG A 436 -2.52 2.56 19.70
C ARG A 436 -3.66 1.89 20.46
N THR A 437 -3.51 1.74 21.77
CA THR A 437 -4.57 1.37 22.68
C THR A 437 -5.53 2.56 22.74
N PRO A 438 -6.83 2.39 22.46
CA PRO A 438 -7.82 3.39 22.84
C PRO A 438 -7.53 3.78 24.30
N PRO A 439 -7.50 5.08 24.66
CA PRO A 439 -7.32 5.48 26.05
C PRO A 439 -8.29 4.67 26.89
N GLY A 440 -7.81 4.09 28.01
CA GLY A 440 -8.42 2.98 28.77
C GLY A 440 -9.88 3.14 29.27
N GLY A 441 -10.68 4.05 28.71
CA GLY A 441 -12.12 4.00 28.69
C GLY A 441 -12.68 3.04 27.63
N ALA A 442 -13.95 2.69 27.78
CA ALA A 442 -14.67 1.88 26.80
C ALA A 442 -14.82 2.68 25.48
N TRP A 443 -14.24 2.15 24.40
CA TRP A 443 -14.47 2.67 23.05
C TRP A 443 -15.99 2.68 22.74
N ALA A 444 -16.49 3.80 22.24
CA ALA A 444 -17.89 4.00 21.91
C ALA A 444 -18.01 4.41 20.44
N ILE A 445 -19.05 3.94 19.76
CA ILE A 445 -19.29 4.29 18.35
C ILE A 445 -19.60 5.79 18.30
N PRO A 446 -18.82 6.61 17.58
CA PRO A 446 -19.07 8.03 17.48
C PRO A 446 -20.35 8.32 16.70
N ARG A 447 -20.95 9.47 16.98
CA ARG A 447 -22.02 9.99 16.14
C ARG A 447 -21.42 10.68 14.92
N ALA A 448 -21.86 10.31 13.71
CA ALA A 448 -21.55 11.03 12.48
C ALA A 448 -22.64 10.80 11.44
N ASP A 449 -23.00 11.85 10.71
CA ASP A 449 -23.90 11.75 9.56
C ASP A 449 -23.04 11.42 8.32
N ILE A 450 -23.09 10.15 7.90
CA ILE A 450 -22.32 9.60 6.78
C ILE A 450 -23.20 9.59 5.52
N ASP A 451 -22.68 10.07 4.39
CA ASP A 451 -23.33 9.94 3.09
C ASP A 451 -22.65 8.82 2.29
N PRO A 452 -23.16 7.58 2.33
CA PRO A 452 -22.54 6.47 1.60
C PRO A 452 -22.60 6.65 0.07
N GLY A 453 -23.25 7.69 -0.45
CA GLY A 453 -23.33 7.99 -1.88
C GLY A 453 -22.17 8.83 -2.43
N ASP A 454 -21.41 9.52 -1.56
CA ASP A 454 -20.39 10.50 -1.96
C ASP A 454 -19.08 9.88 -2.45
N ARG A 455 -18.87 8.58 -2.15
CA ARG A 455 -17.67 7.81 -2.49
C ARG A 455 -16.40 8.39 -1.87
N SER A 456 -16.52 8.89 -0.66
CA SER A 456 -15.43 9.42 0.14
C SER A 456 -15.43 8.78 1.52
N LEU A 457 -14.34 8.98 2.26
CA LEU A 457 -14.34 8.74 3.70
C LEU A 457 -14.01 10.03 4.47
N GLY A 458 -13.98 11.18 3.78
CA GLY A 458 -13.47 12.44 4.31
C GLY A 458 -14.24 12.97 5.53
N GLU A 459 -15.52 12.66 5.61
CA GLU A 459 -16.47 13.04 6.65
C GLU A 459 -16.43 12.12 7.89
N TRP A 460 -15.81 10.95 7.79
CA TRP A 460 -15.68 10.04 8.93
C TRP A 460 -14.78 10.63 10.02
N PRO A 461 -15.18 10.57 11.30
CA PRO A 461 -14.30 10.88 12.42
C PRO A 461 -13.34 9.70 12.66
N LYS A 462 -12.44 9.44 11.69
CA LYS A 462 -11.72 8.16 11.54
C LYS A 462 -11.02 7.68 12.81
N GLU A 463 -10.36 8.57 13.56
CA GLU A 463 -9.69 8.20 14.81
C GLU A 463 -10.65 7.67 15.88
N ALA A 464 -11.84 8.28 16.01
CA ALA A 464 -12.86 7.83 16.95
C ALA A 464 -13.68 6.65 16.42
N ALA A 465 -13.89 6.61 15.10
CA ALA A 465 -14.69 5.58 14.44
C ALA A 465 -13.92 4.27 14.22
N LEU A 466 -12.58 4.31 14.25
CA LEU A 466 -11.73 3.15 14.02
C LEU A 466 -12.03 2.06 15.06
N VAL A 467 -12.39 0.89 14.53
CA VAL A 467 -12.71 -0.28 15.31
C VAL A 467 -11.44 -0.89 15.92
N PRO A 468 -11.37 -1.08 17.25
CA PRO A 468 -10.18 -1.63 17.90
C PRO A 468 -10.08 -3.15 17.74
N GLY A 469 -8.88 -3.60 17.34
CA GLY A 469 -8.38 -4.97 17.50
C GLY A 469 -9.17 -6.05 16.76
N LEU A 470 -8.64 -6.51 15.62
CA LEU A 470 -9.11 -7.70 14.90
C LEU A 470 -8.13 -8.85 15.10
N ALA A 471 -8.64 -10.03 15.45
CA ALA A 471 -7.86 -11.24 15.57
C ALA A 471 -7.80 -11.98 14.24
N THR A 472 -6.66 -12.62 13.98
CA THR A 472 -6.38 -13.43 12.80
C THR A 472 -5.87 -14.81 13.21
N PRO A 473 -6.07 -15.86 12.39
CA PRO A 473 -5.58 -17.19 12.70
C PRO A 473 -4.06 -17.31 12.51
N GLY A 474 -3.39 -17.95 13.47
CA GLY A 474 -1.98 -18.32 13.37
C GLY A 474 -1.06 -17.13 13.11
N ALA A 475 -0.30 -17.19 12.01
CA ALA A 475 0.65 -16.15 11.60
C ALA A 475 0.08 -15.17 10.55
N GLU A 476 -1.22 -15.19 10.29
CA GLU A 476 -1.87 -14.22 9.40
C GLU A 476 -1.95 -12.83 10.04
N VAL A 477 -2.05 -11.80 9.21
CA VAL A 477 -2.20 -10.40 9.64
C VAL A 477 -3.54 -9.84 9.15
N PRO A 478 -4.11 -8.84 9.85
CA PRO A 478 -5.28 -8.13 9.35
C PRO A 478 -5.04 -7.60 7.94
N PHE A 479 -6.07 -7.67 7.11
CA PHE A 479 -6.03 -7.21 5.72
C PHE A 479 -6.94 -6.01 5.46
N GLY A 480 -7.47 -5.43 6.54
CA GLY A 480 -8.24 -4.21 6.53
C GLY A 480 -8.55 -3.73 7.93
N GLU A 481 -9.18 -2.56 8.01
CA GLU A 481 -9.66 -1.94 9.23
C GLU A 481 -11.10 -1.46 9.04
N PHE A 482 -11.89 -1.58 10.11
CA PHE A 482 -13.29 -1.17 10.10
C PHE A 482 -13.47 0.19 10.76
N PHE A 483 -14.47 0.92 10.30
CA PHE A 483 -14.96 2.11 10.96
C PHE A 483 -16.44 1.93 11.27
N LEU A 484 -16.88 2.38 12.44
CA LEU A 484 -18.28 2.42 12.81
C LEU A 484 -18.66 3.84 13.22
N ALA A 485 -19.84 4.27 12.78
CA ALA A 485 -20.47 5.51 13.21
C ALA A 485 -21.98 5.30 13.34
N TRP A 486 -22.66 6.12 14.14
CA TRP A 486 -24.11 6.09 14.23
C TRP A 486 -24.72 7.46 13.98
N SER A 487 -25.96 7.48 13.49
CA SER A 487 -26.72 8.70 13.27
C SER A 487 -28.19 8.51 13.64
N ARG A 488 -29.02 9.52 13.38
CA ARG A 488 -30.48 9.35 13.47
C ARG A 488 -31.00 8.35 12.43
N ALA A 489 -30.33 8.21 11.29
CA ALA A 489 -30.75 7.32 10.21
C ALA A 489 -30.45 5.84 10.52
N GLY A 490 -29.31 5.56 11.16
CA GLY A 490 -28.90 4.18 11.37
C GLY A 490 -27.49 4.03 11.89
N LEU A 491 -26.94 2.84 11.64
CA LEU A 491 -25.58 2.44 11.96
C LEU A 491 -24.79 2.32 10.66
N SER A 492 -23.67 3.05 10.58
CA SER A 492 -22.79 3.09 9.42
C SER A 492 -21.57 2.21 9.67
N LEU A 493 -21.11 1.53 8.62
CA LEU A 493 -19.88 0.74 8.59
C LEU A 493 -19.06 1.13 7.37
N ALA A 494 -17.76 1.36 7.55
CA ALA A 494 -16.80 1.39 6.45
C ALA A 494 -15.72 0.33 6.65
N LEU A 495 -15.13 -0.12 5.54
CA LEU A 495 -13.96 -0.97 5.49
C LEU A 495 -12.95 -0.36 4.52
N ILE A 496 -11.73 -0.17 5.00
CA ILE A 496 -10.54 0.01 4.15
C ILE A 496 -9.76 -1.29 4.23
N ALA A 497 -9.51 -1.93 3.10
CA ALA A 497 -8.86 -3.22 3.02
C ALA A 497 -8.02 -3.36 1.75
N MET A 498 -7.19 -4.40 1.72
CA MET A 498 -6.47 -4.82 0.54
C MET A 498 -6.69 -6.31 0.25
N ASP A 499 -7.06 -6.63 -0.98
CA ASP A 499 -7.13 -7.99 -1.48
C ASP A 499 -7.17 -8.01 -3.01
N TYR A 500 -6.64 -9.08 -3.62
CA TYR A 500 -6.58 -9.23 -5.07
C TYR A 500 -7.40 -10.44 -5.53
N TYR A 501 -8.26 -10.24 -6.52
CA TYR A 501 -9.06 -11.28 -7.16
C TYR A 501 -8.68 -11.41 -8.65
N ASP A 502 -8.11 -12.55 -9.00
CA ASP A 502 -7.81 -12.87 -10.39
C ASP A 502 -9.06 -13.45 -11.09
N PRO A 503 -9.60 -12.80 -12.13
CA PRO A 503 -10.77 -13.30 -12.87
C PRO A 503 -10.55 -14.64 -13.56
N ASN A 504 -9.31 -15.09 -13.69
CA ASN A 504 -8.96 -16.35 -14.34
C ASN A 504 -8.96 -17.55 -13.42
N LEU A 505 -9.00 -17.34 -12.10
CA LEU A 505 -8.65 -18.36 -11.14
C LEU A 505 -9.83 -19.24 -10.75
N LEU A 506 -11.03 -18.67 -10.56
CA LEU A 506 -12.21 -19.39 -10.08
C LEU A 506 -13.04 -19.97 -11.23
N ALA A 507 -13.44 -21.24 -11.12
CA ALA A 507 -14.37 -21.89 -12.06
C ALA A 507 -15.82 -21.75 -11.57
N TYR A 508 -16.58 -20.84 -12.17
CA TYR A 508 -18.02 -20.70 -11.91
C TYR A 508 -18.79 -20.47 -13.22
N GLY A 509 -20.11 -20.66 -13.16
CA GLY A 509 -21.02 -20.52 -14.30
C GLY A 509 -21.50 -19.08 -14.51
N GLU A 510 -22.82 -18.88 -14.54
CA GLU A 510 -23.40 -17.55 -14.75
C GLU A 510 -23.37 -16.66 -13.49
N THR A 511 -23.54 -17.26 -12.32
CA THR A 511 -23.61 -16.51 -11.04
C THR A 511 -22.33 -16.70 -10.25
N PHE A 512 -21.77 -15.59 -9.75
CA PHE A 512 -20.61 -15.62 -8.88
C PHE A 512 -20.98 -16.25 -7.51
N PRO A 513 -20.24 -17.26 -7.03
CA PRO A 513 -20.49 -17.87 -5.72
C PRO A 513 -20.12 -16.91 -4.59
N ARG A 514 -21.11 -16.45 -3.82
CA ARG A 514 -20.94 -15.42 -2.78
C ARG A 514 -19.95 -15.81 -1.68
N GLU A 515 -19.82 -17.10 -1.41
CA GLU A 515 -18.87 -17.68 -0.45
C GLU A 515 -17.40 -17.56 -0.90
N GLU A 516 -17.16 -17.20 -2.16
CA GLU A 516 -15.82 -16.92 -2.70
C GLU A 516 -15.51 -15.41 -2.74
N ALA A 517 -16.49 -14.56 -2.40
CA ALA A 517 -16.34 -13.11 -2.43
C ALA A 517 -15.53 -12.63 -1.22
N LEU A 518 -14.89 -11.46 -1.35
CA LEU A 518 -14.55 -10.70 -0.16
C LEU A 518 -15.85 -10.29 0.55
N ARG A 519 -15.96 -10.61 1.84
CA ARG A 519 -17.20 -10.48 2.60
C ARG A 519 -16.93 -9.91 3.97
N VAL A 520 -17.75 -8.95 4.39
CA VAL A 520 -17.89 -8.51 5.77
C VAL A 520 -19.10 -9.20 6.37
N ASP A 521 -18.92 -9.86 7.51
CA ASP A 521 -19.98 -10.46 8.30
C ASP A 521 -20.23 -9.58 9.53
N TRP A 522 -21.48 -9.15 9.70
CA TRP A 522 -21.88 -8.14 10.68
C TRP A 522 -23.04 -8.63 11.55
N GLY A 523 -22.75 -8.97 12.79
CA GLY A 523 -23.74 -9.34 13.82
C GLY A 523 -24.06 -8.16 14.71
N VAL A 524 -25.35 -7.85 14.89
CA VAL A 524 -25.83 -6.76 15.76
C VAL A 524 -27.08 -7.18 16.52
N ASP A 525 -27.10 -6.95 17.82
CA ASP A 525 -28.27 -7.00 18.67
C ASP A 525 -28.46 -5.62 19.33
N ALA A 526 -29.52 -4.93 18.90
CA ALA A 526 -29.89 -3.61 19.40
C ALA A 526 -30.88 -3.67 20.59
N GLY A 527 -31.06 -4.84 21.20
CA GLY A 527 -32.05 -5.11 22.24
C GLY A 527 -33.36 -5.72 21.72
N ALA A 528 -33.45 -5.99 20.42
CA ALA A 528 -34.56 -6.66 19.76
C ALA A 528 -34.20 -8.09 19.28
N GLY A 529 -33.09 -8.63 19.79
CA GLY A 529 -32.53 -9.93 19.41
C GLY A 529 -31.46 -9.83 18.33
N PRO A 530 -30.59 -10.86 18.21
CA PRO A 530 -29.44 -10.83 17.33
C PRO A 530 -29.84 -10.94 15.85
N ARG A 531 -29.36 -10.00 15.05
CA ARG A 531 -29.50 -9.96 13.58
C ARG A 531 -28.13 -10.08 12.93
N ARG A 532 -28.11 -10.67 11.74
CA ARG A 532 -26.89 -10.99 11.01
C ARG A 532 -27.00 -10.44 9.59
N PHE A 533 -25.95 -9.77 9.17
CA PHE A 533 -25.85 -9.15 7.87
C PHE A 533 -24.54 -9.57 7.22
N SER A 534 -24.52 -9.59 5.88
CA SER A 534 -23.28 -9.70 5.14
C SER A 534 -23.23 -8.67 4.04
N LEU A 535 -22.05 -8.08 3.86
CA LEU A 535 -21.71 -7.20 2.75
C LEU A 535 -20.67 -7.93 1.89
N SER A 536 -21.06 -8.33 0.68
CA SER A 536 -20.20 -9.03 -0.27
C SER A 536 -19.75 -8.10 -1.39
N ILE A 537 -18.46 -8.15 -1.74
CA ILE A 537 -17.88 -7.44 -2.88
C ILE A 537 -17.80 -8.42 -4.05
N ILE A 538 -18.71 -8.28 -5.00
CA ILE A 538 -18.87 -9.20 -6.12
C ILE A 538 -18.12 -8.65 -7.34
N PRO A 539 -17.14 -9.39 -7.88
CA PRO A 539 -16.42 -8.97 -9.07
C PRO A 539 -17.27 -9.07 -10.34
N PRO A 540 -17.00 -8.23 -11.35
CA PRO A 540 -17.65 -8.37 -12.63
C PRO A 540 -17.20 -9.67 -13.30
N LYS A 541 -18.10 -10.31 -14.07
CA LYS A 541 -17.77 -11.53 -14.83
C LYS A 541 -16.71 -11.27 -15.90
N VAL A 542 -16.76 -10.09 -16.52
CA VAL A 542 -15.82 -9.65 -17.54
C VAL A 542 -15.14 -8.38 -17.05
N PHE A 543 -13.81 -8.44 -16.94
CA PHE A 543 -13.03 -7.28 -16.56
C PHE A 543 -12.80 -6.41 -17.80
N PRO A 544 -13.07 -5.09 -17.72
CA PRO A 544 -12.80 -4.17 -18.80
C PRO A 544 -11.29 -4.09 -19.10
N LYS A 545 -10.94 -3.84 -20.36
CA LYS A 545 -9.53 -3.72 -20.79
C LYS A 545 -8.93 -2.33 -20.54
N GLN A 546 -9.77 -1.29 -20.43
CA GLN A 546 -9.35 0.12 -20.48
C GLN A 546 -9.92 0.96 -19.32
N SER A 547 -10.51 0.32 -18.31
CA SER A 547 -11.07 1.01 -17.15
C SER A 547 -10.91 0.17 -15.90
N ALA A 548 -11.09 0.82 -14.75
CA ALA A 548 -11.31 0.16 -13.48
C ALA A 548 -12.45 -0.89 -13.57
N PRO A 549 -12.29 -2.10 -13.00
CA PRO A 549 -13.40 -3.04 -12.86
C PRO A 549 -14.41 -2.53 -11.83
N LEU A 550 -15.69 -2.53 -12.20
CA LEU A 550 -16.77 -2.15 -11.28
C LEU A 550 -17.18 -3.35 -10.43
N MET A 551 -16.66 -3.41 -9.21
CA MET A 551 -17.15 -4.35 -8.19
C MET A 551 -18.53 -3.92 -7.71
N ARG A 552 -19.42 -4.88 -7.46
CA ARG A 552 -20.73 -4.63 -6.87
C ARG A 552 -20.71 -4.93 -5.38
N ALA A 553 -21.03 -3.93 -4.56
CA ALA A 553 -21.31 -4.14 -3.14
C ALA A 553 -22.75 -4.67 -2.97
N GLU A 554 -22.91 -5.80 -2.30
CA GLU A 554 -24.21 -6.39 -1.99
C GLU A 554 -24.37 -6.61 -0.49
N LEU A 555 -25.28 -5.85 0.11
CA LEU A 555 -25.64 -5.97 1.51
C LEU A 555 -26.94 -6.75 1.67
N CYS A 556 -26.95 -7.78 2.51
CA CYS A 556 -28.15 -8.54 2.81
C CYS A 556 -28.27 -8.95 4.28
N ARG A 557 -29.50 -9.23 4.70
CA ARG A 557 -29.83 -9.82 5.99
C ARG A 557 -29.89 -11.33 5.86
N HIS A 558 -29.33 -12.04 6.84
CA HIS A 558 -29.41 -13.50 6.93
C HIS A 558 -30.58 -13.92 7.81
N GLU A 559 -31.61 -14.51 7.20
CA GLU A 559 -32.71 -15.18 7.91
C GLU A 559 -32.98 -16.56 7.33
N ARG A 560 -33.07 -17.58 8.20
CA ARG A 560 -33.33 -18.98 7.81
C ARG A 560 -32.40 -19.49 6.69
N GLY A 561 -31.15 -19.03 6.67
CA GLY A 561 -30.16 -19.42 5.66
C GLY A 561 -30.29 -18.71 4.31
N ARG A 562 -31.13 -17.66 4.20
CA ARG A 562 -31.30 -16.84 3.00
C ARG A 562 -30.68 -15.46 3.18
N CYS A 563 -30.13 -14.93 2.09
CA CYS A 563 -29.60 -13.58 1.96
C CYS A 563 -30.69 -12.69 1.34
N ASP A 564 -31.45 -12.02 2.20
CA ASP A 564 -32.59 -11.19 1.79
C ASP A 564 -32.17 -9.70 1.69
N PRO A 565 -32.59 -8.96 0.65
CA PRO A 565 -32.31 -7.53 0.53
C PRO A 565 -32.83 -6.72 1.71
N ILE A 566 -32.15 -5.62 2.04
CA ILE A 566 -32.53 -4.73 3.14
C ILE A 566 -33.09 -3.42 2.55
N PRO A 567 -34.39 -3.15 2.69
CA PRO A 567 -34.97 -1.89 2.22
C PRO A 567 -34.26 -0.68 2.85
N ALA A 568 -33.97 0.33 2.03
CA ALA A 568 -33.30 1.58 2.40
C ALA A 568 -31.85 1.44 2.92
N ALA A 569 -31.25 0.25 2.89
CA ALA A 569 -29.83 0.13 3.13
C ALA A 569 -29.05 0.50 1.86
N VAL A 570 -27.97 1.25 2.03
CA VAL A 570 -27.06 1.65 0.95
C VAL A 570 -25.72 1.01 1.21
N ALA A 571 -25.08 0.49 0.17
CA ALA A 571 -23.72 0.02 0.21
C ALA A 571 -22.99 0.46 -1.07
N THR A 572 -21.84 1.09 -0.90
CA THR A 572 -21.09 1.71 -2.00
C THR A 572 -19.65 1.27 -1.93
N TYR A 573 -19.16 0.72 -3.04
CA TYR A 573 -17.75 0.42 -3.25
C TYR A 573 -17.13 1.50 -4.14
N PHE A 574 -15.97 2.03 -3.75
CA PHE A 574 -15.30 3.09 -4.49
C PHE A 574 -13.76 3.08 -4.39
N GLY A 575 -13.16 2.00 -3.87
CA GLY A 575 -11.74 1.74 -4.06
C GLY A 575 -11.50 1.14 -5.44
N SER A 576 -11.76 1.90 -6.51
CA SER A 576 -12.17 1.45 -7.84
C SER A 576 -11.21 0.56 -8.65
N ASP A 577 -10.11 0.09 -8.10
CA ASP A 577 -9.32 -0.97 -8.70
C ASP A 577 -8.74 -1.87 -7.60
N GLN A 578 -8.80 -3.17 -7.84
CA GLN A 578 -7.99 -4.05 -7.02
C GLN A 578 -6.54 -3.60 -7.15
N PRO A 579 -5.73 -3.72 -6.09
CA PRO A 579 -5.99 -4.51 -4.87
C PRO A 579 -6.60 -3.72 -3.70
N ARG A 580 -6.97 -2.45 -3.88
CA ARG A 580 -7.59 -1.65 -2.82
C ARG A 580 -9.09 -1.91 -2.74
N ILE A 581 -9.61 -1.97 -1.52
CA ILE A 581 -11.03 -2.18 -1.26
C ILE A 581 -11.49 -1.16 -0.24
N THR A 582 -12.28 -0.20 -0.72
CA THR A 582 -12.99 0.73 0.14
C THR A 582 -14.48 0.54 -0.08
N VAL A 583 -15.20 0.26 1.00
CA VAL A 583 -16.65 0.11 0.98
C VAL A 583 -17.27 0.78 2.19
N GLU A 584 -18.43 1.38 1.98
CA GLU A 584 -19.29 1.94 3.01
C GLU A 584 -20.67 1.33 2.94
N ALA A 585 -21.33 1.25 4.10
CA ALA A 585 -22.71 0.83 4.19
C ALA A 585 -23.43 1.51 5.35
N VAL A 586 -24.74 1.73 5.18
CA VAL A 586 -25.62 2.22 6.25
C VAL A 586 -26.77 1.25 6.46
N LEU A 587 -26.91 0.74 7.69
CA LEU A 587 -28.05 -0.04 8.13
C LEU A 587 -29.06 0.84 8.87
N PRO A 588 -30.31 0.98 8.39
CA PRO A 588 -31.31 1.75 9.11
C PRO A 588 -31.68 1.05 10.43
N TRP A 589 -32.03 1.83 11.46
CA TRP A 589 -32.43 1.29 12.77
C TRP A 589 -33.56 0.24 12.68
N ARG A 590 -34.50 0.43 11.76
CA ARG A 590 -35.59 -0.53 11.50
C ARG A 590 -35.09 -1.89 11.03
N ALA A 591 -33.97 -1.95 10.28
CA ALA A 591 -33.35 -3.23 9.90
C ALA A 591 -32.80 -3.97 11.13
N LEU A 592 -32.41 -3.22 12.17
CA LEU A 592 -31.98 -3.72 13.47
C LEU A 592 -33.16 -4.07 14.41
N GLY A 593 -34.40 -3.78 14.01
CA GLY A 593 -35.60 -4.08 14.79
C GLY A 593 -36.00 -3.03 15.82
N VAL A 594 -35.43 -1.82 15.72
CA VAL A 594 -35.70 -0.69 16.63
C VAL A 594 -36.04 0.56 15.83
N ASP A 595 -36.76 1.51 16.43
CA ASP A 595 -37.18 2.74 15.73
C ASP A 595 -36.09 3.84 15.72
N GLY A 596 -35.04 3.68 16.51
CA GLY A 596 -33.95 4.64 16.63
C GLY A 596 -32.78 4.09 17.44
N ALA A 597 -31.76 4.93 17.63
CA ALA A 597 -30.57 4.58 18.39
C ALA A 597 -30.93 4.15 19.83
N PRO A 598 -30.56 2.93 20.26
CA PRO A 598 -30.85 2.45 21.61
C PRO A 598 -30.03 3.18 22.66
N ARG A 599 -30.59 3.30 23.88
CA ARG A 599 -29.87 3.87 25.04
C ARG A 599 -28.88 2.90 25.68
N LYS A 600 -29.08 1.60 25.48
CA LYS A 600 -28.20 0.53 25.98
C LYS A 600 -27.10 0.24 24.93
N PRO A 601 -25.94 -0.29 25.35
CA PRO A 601 -24.94 -0.78 24.42
C PRO A 601 -25.52 -1.79 23.43
N LEU A 602 -25.03 -1.75 22.19
CA LEU A 602 -25.27 -2.80 21.21
C LEU A 602 -24.46 -4.03 21.59
N ARG A 603 -24.94 -5.24 21.29
CA ARG A 603 -24.07 -6.42 21.29
C ARG A 603 -23.69 -6.74 19.85
N MET A 604 -22.39 -6.75 19.55
CA MET A 604 -21.92 -6.78 18.17
C MET A 604 -20.78 -7.77 17.92
N GLN A 605 -20.73 -8.26 16.68
CA GLN A 605 -19.61 -9.00 16.13
C GLN A 605 -19.29 -8.54 14.71
N LEU A 606 -18.01 -8.39 14.40
CA LEU A 606 -17.50 -8.14 13.06
C LEU A 606 -16.50 -9.22 12.64
N ALA A 607 -16.58 -9.62 11.38
CA ALA A 607 -15.57 -10.43 10.73
C ALA A 607 -15.43 -10.04 9.25
N ALA A 608 -14.28 -10.32 8.66
CA ALA A 608 -14.07 -10.26 7.22
C ALA A 608 -13.45 -11.55 6.71
N THR A 609 -13.85 -11.94 5.50
CA THR A 609 -13.28 -13.04 4.71
C THR A 609 -12.73 -12.47 3.42
N ALA A 610 -11.49 -12.81 3.09
CA ALA A 610 -10.85 -12.45 1.82
C ALA A 610 -11.40 -13.28 0.65
N PHE A 611 -11.16 -12.85 -0.59
CA PHE A 611 -11.51 -13.61 -1.78
C PHE A 611 -11.00 -15.06 -1.69
N HIS A 612 -11.79 -15.97 -2.25
CA HIS A 612 -11.52 -17.41 -2.24
C HIS A 612 -11.43 -18.06 -0.86
N ARG A 613 -11.91 -17.39 0.20
CA ARG A 613 -11.69 -17.78 1.61
C ARG A 613 -10.20 -17.94 1.93
N SER A 614 -9.35 -17.14 1.30
CA SER A 614 -7.90 -17.29 1.39
C SER A 614 -7.37 -17.02 2.81
N ARG A 615 -8.02 -16.11 3.53
CA ARG A 615 -7.77 -15.71 4.93
C ARG A 615 -9.02 -15.05 5.51
N TRP A 616 -9.05 -14.88 6.83
CA TRP A 616 -10.14 -14.18 7.54
C TRP A 616 -9.62 -13.46 8.78
N MET A 617 -10.39 -12.49 9.26
CA MET A 617 -10.16 -11.77 10.52
C MET A 617 -11.49 -11.56 11.25
N SER A 618 -11.50 -11.56 12.58
CA SER A 618 -12.72 -11.35 13.37
C SER A 618 -12.43 -10.73 14.73
N TRP A 619 -13.43 -10.09 15.34
CA TRP A 619 -13.28 -9.51 16.69
C TRP A 619 -13.01 -10.55 17.78
N ASN A 620 -13.54 -11.77 17.66
CA ASN A 620 -13.48 -12.75 18.74
C ASN A 620 -12.43 -13.85 18.46
N GLY A 621 -11.69 -13.76 17.35
CA GLY A 621 -10.71 -14.76 16.95
C GLY A 621 -11.32 -16.09 16.51
N ALA A 622 -12.64 -16.18 16.33
CA ALA A 622 -13.30 -17.35 15.75
C ALA A 622 -13.49 -17.17 14.23
N PRO A 623 -13.51 -18.27 13.45
CA PRO A 623 -13.86 -18.20 12.03
C PRO A 623 -15.20 -17.48 11.81
N PRO A 624 -15.38 -16.72 10.72
CA PRO A 624 -16.53 -15.82 10.54
C PRO A 624 -17.89 -16.48 10.77
N GLU A 625 -18.12 -17.69 10.27
CA GLU A 625 -19.38 -18.40 10.49
C GLU A 625 -19.61 -18.76 11.98
N ALA A 626 -18.56 -19.21 12.68
CA ALA A 626 -18.63 -19.51 14.11
C ALA A 626 -18.86 -18.22 14.92
N ALA A 627 -18.14 -17.16 14.58
CA ALA A 627 -18.29 -15.84 15.18
C ALA A 627 -19.72 -15.29 15.07
N MET A 628 -20.40 -15.53 13.94
CA MET A 628 -21.79 -15.11 13.75
C MET A 628 -22.80 -16.03 14.46
N ARG A 629 -22.52 -17.33 14.63
CA ARG A 629 -23.45 -18.26 15.29
C ARG A 629 -23.59 -17.97 16.79
N GLU A 630 -22.48 -17.78 17.49
CA GLU A 630 -22.42 -17.68 18.95
C GLU A 630 -22.72 -16.26 19.47
N SER A 631 -23.97 -15.82 19.32
CA SER A 631 -24.37 -14.45 19.70
C SER A 631 -24.25 -14.13 21.20
N ALA A 632 -24.10 -15.13 22.07
CA ALA A 632 -23.87 -14.94 23.50
C ALA A 632 -22.56 -14.18 23.79
N GLY A 633 -21.51 -14.45 23.01
CA GLY A 633 -20.17 -13.86 23.17
C GLY A 633 -19.94 -12.56 22.40
N TRP A 634 -20.98 -11.96 21.81
CA TRP A 634 -20.85 -10.68 21.11
C TRP A 634 -20.51 -9.55 22.08
N ARG A 635 -19.60 -8.66 21.65
CA ARG A 635 -19.04 -7.58 22.47
C ARG A 635 -20.12 -6.53 22.77
N GLU A 636 -20.16 -6.02 23.99
CA GLU A 636 -20.98 -4.83 24.32
C GLU A 636 -20.28 -3.57 23.83
N VAL A 637 -20.96 -2.80 22.99
CA VAL A 637 -20.42 -1.60 22.34
C VAL A 637 -21.37 -0.44 22.57
N PRO A 638 -21.00 0.55 23.41
CA PRO A 638 -21.84 1.72 23.64
C PRO A 638 -21.86 2.65 22.42
N LEU A 639 -22.96 3.38 22.26
CA LEU A 639 -23.04 4.54 21.37
C LEU A 639 -22.56 5.79 22.14
N ALA A 640 -21.68 6.59 21.54
CA ALA A 640 -21.24 7.84 22.14
C ALA A 640 -22.45 8.75 22.40
N ARG A 641 -22.55 9.33 23.60
CA ARG A 641 -23.66 10.24 23.94
C ARG A 641 -23.51 11.57 23.20
N LEU A 642 -24.63 12.25 22.98
CA LEU A 642 -24.62 13.65 22.57
C LEU A 642 -23.84 14.43 23.64
N ALA A 643 -22.84 15.22 23.24
CA ALA A 643 -22.47 16.36 24.06
C ALA A 643 -23.69 17.28 24.03
N ASP A 644 -24.31 17.49 25.19
CA ASP A 644 -25.46 18.38 25.34
C ASP A 644 -25.13 19.83 24.95
#